data_AF-A0A7Y5XY98-F1
#
_entry.id   AF-A0A7Y5XY98-F1
#
_cell.length_a   1.000
_cell.length_b   1.000
_cell.length_c   1.000
_cell.angle_alpha   90.00
_cell.angle_beta   90.00
_cell.angle_gamma   90.00
#
_symmetry.space_group_name_H-M   'P 1'
#
loop_
_entity.id
_entity.type
_entity.pdbx_description
1 polymer ?
#
loop_
_entity_poly.entity_id
_entity_poly.type
_entity_poly.pdbx_seq_one_letter_code
_entity_poly.pdbx_strand_id
1 'polypeptide(L)'
;MRVDARAGDIEAALRRALDGDVRADAYTRHLYAADASMYAVEPLLVAFPRSAGDVAAAVEIAGTYGVPVVSRGGGTSLAGQAAGGHGIVLDHSRHRDAIGEIDVANRRVRVEPGVVQEALNAAARPHGLGFGPDTSTSNRATLGGMIGNNSSGSASILHGTTIDHVLELEVVLADGSRATLGPVDVDEWARGAGADTREGQIRRGLPGILQRHARAIAEDYPKHWRQSGGYRLDRFAASGGLDLAQLVTGSEGTLVAITAATVKLIELPRATMFAVGHFDSLAGAIAATADGLELGAASIEMIDRTILGLSRSKLEYRRLADMLEGDPEALLFVSFNGDSEAETRAKLDDLEVAWRAHGHGYHTLRAETKADQNALTKVRKAGLGLLMAASEGAARPAAFVEDTAVAPERLGVYVERFRTVLDRHGLKAGVYGHCSVGCLHIRPFVDLTRPGGVETMKAVAEEIAELVEAFDGVNSSEHGDGRVRSPFNPRVFGEELYGAMREVKALFDPRGIMNPGVMVDAAPIDADLRDPLLPPALPLPPRLSFAEHGGMRGAADRCQRIGACRKSGSGVMCPSYMATREEEHATRGRANALVRALSEPDPKAALGDERLHEILDLCLECKACKSECPLGVDMASLKSEFLSHYQDAHGVPRRSRLFGAVRRLNKLGAATAPLSNLPARVPGARAALERTMGIARERPLPRFAREHLVRWDRRRRRAAEAPRGDVIFLADSFTTYTEPAIGRAAIELLEAAG
;
A
#
# COMPACT_ATOMS: atom_id res chain seq x y z
N MET A 1 13.03 20.29 25.09
CA MET A 1 12.52 20.62 26.44
C MET A 1 11.08 21.15 26.46
N ARG A 2 10.72 22.27 25.80
CA ARG A 2 9.30 22.75 25.77
C ARG A 2 8.37 21.90 24.88
N VAL A 3 8.88 21.32 23.79
CA VAL A 3 8.12 20.42 22.90
C VAL A 3 7.90 19.05 23.56
N ASP A 4 8.92 18.51 24.21
CA ASP A 4 8.84 17.20 24.88
C ASP A 4 7.89 17.21 26.09
N ALA A 5 7.89 18.28 26.89
CA ALA A 5 6.95 18.45 27.99
C ALA A 5 5.49 18.51 27.48
N ARG A 6 5.26 19.24 26.38
CA ARG A 6 3.94 19.33 25.73
C ARG A 6 3.48 18.00 25.15
N ALA A 7 4.38 17.22 24.55
CA ALA A 7 4.07 15.89 24.03
C ALA A 7 3.68 14.90 25.15
N GLY A 8 4.38 14.94 26.28
CA GLY A 8 4.04 14.11 27.45
C GLY A 8 2.68 14.44 28.05
N ASP A 9 2.30 15.72 28.12
CA ASP A 9 0.98 16.14 28.58
C ASP A 9 -0.14 15.66 27.65
N ILE A 10 0.05 15.78 26.33
CA ILE A 10 -0.91 15.30 25.32
C ILE A 10 -1.05 13.78 25.39
N GLU A 11 0.07 13.05 25.49
CA GLU A 11 0.06 11.59 25.64
C GLU A 11 -0.74 11.18 26.88
N ALA A 12 -0.49 11.82 28.04
CA ALA A 12 -1.20 11.51 29.27
C ALA A 12 -2.70 11.84 29.18
N ALA A 13 -3.07 12.93 28.49
CA ALA A 13 -4.46 13.27 28.24
C ALA A 13 -5.17 12.21 27.38
N LEU A 14 -4.55 11.81 26.26
CA LEU A 14 -5.12 10.80 25.37
C LEU A 14 -5.23 9.43 26.05
N ARG A 15 -4.20 8.99 26.79
CA ARG A 15 -4.24 7.72 27.53
C ARG A 15 -5.36 7.65 28.57
N ARG A 16 -5.82 8.79 29.10
CA ARG A 16 -6.96 8.85 30.02
C ARG A 16 -8.31 8.87 29.31
N ALA A 17 -8.35 9.41 28.10
CA ALA A 17 -9.60 9.66 27.38
C ALA A 17 -9.97 8.56 26.36
N LEU A 18 -8.99 7.82 25.84
CA LEU A 18 -9.17 6.80 24.80
C LEU A 18 -9.18 5.39 25.39
N ASP A 19 -10.06 4.54 24.86
CA ASP A 19 -9.99 3.09 25.05
C ASP A 19 -8.88 2.46 24.17
N GLY A 20 -8.53 3.14 23.08
CA GLY A 20 -7.45 2.80 22.16
C GLY A 20 -6.04 3.03 22.73
N ASP A 21 -5.05 2.41 22.09
CA ASP A 21 -3.64 2.56 22.48
C ASP A 21 -3.08 3.92 22.04
N VAL A 22 -2.12 4.44 22.80
CA VAL A 22 -1.33 5.64 22.45
C VAL A 22 0.16 5.28 22.52
N ARG A 23 0.94 5.72 21.53
CA ARG A 23 2.38 5.44 21.42
C ARG A 23 3.15 6.72 21.04
N ALA A 24 4.14 7.08 21.84
CA ALA A 24 5.02 8.23 21.61
C ALA A 24 6.50 7.86 21.48
N ASP A 25 6.83 6.56 21.49
CA ASP A 25 8.21 6.11 21.35
C ASP A 25 8.78 6.45 19.97
N ALA A 26 10.09 6.67 19.91
CA ALA A 26 10.77 7.18 18.73
C ALA A 26 10.70 6.22 17.53
N TYR A 27 10.61 4.90 17.75
CA TYR A 27 10.39 3.94 16.66
C TYR A 27 8.99 4.11 16.10
N THR A 28 7.94 4.08 16.94
CA THR A 28 6.56 4.27 16.46
C THR A 28 6.40 5.59 15.68
N ARG A 29 6.92 6.71 16.22
CA ARG A 29 6.88 8.00 15.51
C ARG A 29 7.55 7.92 14.13
N HIS A 30 8.74 7.33 14.04
CA HIS A 30 9.44 7.15 12.76
C HIS A 30 8.69 6.23 11.76
N LEU A 31 8.05 5.18 12.24
CA LEU A 31 7.28 4.26 11.38
C LEU A 31 6.06 4.96 10.76
N TYR A 32 5.45 5.89 11.50
CA TYR A 32 4.27 6.65 11.09
C TYR A 32 4.57 8.01 10.45
N ALA A 33 5.83 8.43 10.41
CA ALA A 33 6.25 9.70 9.80
C ALA A 33 6.06 9.77 8.28
N ALA A 34 6.05 8.63 7.61
CA ALA A 34 5.95 8.55 6.15
C ALA A 34 4.87 7.57 5.68
N ASP A 35 4.29 7.85 4.53
CA ASP A 35 3.52 6.90 3.72
C ASP A 35 4.42 6.35 2.59
N ALA A 36 3.85 6.04 1.42
CA ALA A 36 4.60 5.53 0.26
C ALA A 36 5.05 6.64 -0.71
N SER A 37 4.89 7.91 -0.32
CA SER A 37 5.41 9.09 -1.02
C SER A 37 6.89 9.34 -0.73
N MET A 38 7.40 10.47 -1.24
CA MET A 38 8.74 10.97 -1.00
C MET A 38 8.87 11.82 0.29
N TYR A 39 7.80 12.00 1.06
CA TYR A 39 7.79 12.86 2.25
C TYR A 39 7.92 12.08 3.56
N ALA A 40 8.47 12.74 4.58
CA ALA A 40 8.44 12.25 5.95
C ALA A 40 8.29 13.41 6.94
N VAL A 41 7.22 13.38 7.73
CA VAL A 41 6.95 14.36 8.79
C VAL A 41 6.73 13.61 10.09
N GLU A 42 7.65 13.76 11.04
CA GLU A 42 7.56 13.01 12.30
C GLU A 42 6.42 13.53 13.20
N PRO A 43 5.49 12.65 13.63
CA PRO A 43 4.42 13.05 14.55
C PRO A 43 4.91 13.16 15.98
N LEU A 44 4.13 13.86 16.82
CA LEU A 44 4.34 13.88 18.27
C LEU A 44 4.05 12.51 18.87
N LEU A 45 2.97 11.87 18.42
CA LEU A 45 2.55 10.54 18.85
C LEU A 45 1.53 9.93 17.87
N VAL A 46 1.23 8.66 18.07
CA VAL A 46 0.23 7.90 17.32
C VAL A 46 -0.82 7.35 18.28
N ALA A 47 -2.10 7.49 17.92
CA ALA A 47 -3.22 6.89 18.64
C ALA A 47 -3.95 5.88 17.74
N PHE A 48 -4.45 4.81 18.37
CA PHE A 48 -5.11 3.68 17.72
C PHE A 48 -6.57 3.58 18.20
N PRO A 49 -7.47 4.44 17.71
CA PRO A 49 -8.84 4.53 18.20
C PRO A 49 -9.61 3.21 17.99
N ARG A 50 -10.39 2.82 18.99
CA ARG A 50 -11.32 1.66 18.93
C ARG A 50 -12.75 2.07 18.60
N SER A 51 -13.10 3.32 18.90
CA SER A 51 -14.45 3.84 18.71
C SER A 51 -14.45 5.21 18.01
N ALA A 52 -15.62 5.63 17.52
CA ALA A 52 -15.81 7.03 17.12
C ALA A 52 -15.66 8.02 18.31
N GLY A 53 -15.77 7.52 19.56
CA GLY A 53 -15.53 8.31 20.77
C GLY A 53 -14.06 8.62 20.98
N ASP A 54 -13.20 7.63 20.76
CA ASP A 54 -11.75 7.83 20.79
C ASP A 54 -11.31 8.88 19.76
N VAL A 55 -11.90 8.84 18.56
CA VAL A 55 -11.61 9.83 17.50
C VAL A 55 -12.06 11.23 17.94
N ALA A 56 -13.29 11.36 18.45
CA ALA A 56 -13.81 12.63 18.95
C ALA A 56 -12.94 13.21 20.08
N ALA A 57 -12.61 12.39 21.08
CA ALA A 57 -11.76 12.80 22.20
C ALA A 57 -10.36 13.22 21.72
N ALA A 58 -9.77 12.50 20.76
CA ALA A 58 -8.46 12.84 20.23
C ALA A 58 -8.49 14.19 19.47
N VAL A 59 -9.52 14.45 18.67
CA VAL A 59 -9.68 15.73 17.95
C VAL A 59 -9.94 16.89 18.93
N GLU A 60 -10.75 16.67 19.97
CA GLU A 60 -10.99 17.66 21.01
C GLU A 60 -9.69 18.02 21.74
N ILE A 61 -8.94 17.01 22.21
CA ILE A 61 -7.64 17.19 22.87
C ILE A 61 -6.66 17.90 21.92
N ALA A 62 -6.56 17.48 20.66
CA ALA A 62 -5.71 18.14 19.69
C ALA A 62 -6.04 19.63 19.56
N GLY A 63 -7.33 19.94 19.54
CA GLY A 63 -7.85 21.30 19.55
C GLY A 63 -7.50 22.09 20.80
N THR A 64 -7.62 21.50 22.00
CA THR A 64 -7.22 22.13 23.27
C THR A 64 -5.74 22.47 23.29
N TYR A 65 -4.91 21.56 22.77
CA TYR A 65 -3.48 21.75 22.71
C TYR A 65 -3.01 22.49 21.44
N GLY A 66 -3.88 22.81 20.49
CA GLY A 66 -3.53 23.46 19.24
C GLY A 66 -2.48 22.69 18.43
N VAL A 67 -2.64 21.37 18.31
CA VAL A 67 -1.77 20.50 17.51
C VAL A 67 -2.54 19.85 16.36
N PRO A 68 -1.89 19.56 15.22
CA PRO A 68 -2.56 18.92 14.10
C PRO A 68 -3.05 17.50 14.40
N VAL A 69 -4.07 17.06 13.67
CA VAL A 69 -4.55 15.68 13.61
C VAL A 69 -4.51 15.20 12.16
N VAL A 70 -3.99 13.99 11.97
CA VAL A 70 -3.97 13.31 10.66
C VAL A 70 -4.64 11.95 10.80
N SER A 71 -5.74 11.78 10.08
CA SER A 71 -6.39 10.47 9.97
C SER A 71 -5.60 9.59 9.00
N ARG A 72 -5.25 8.38 9.43
CA ARG A 72 -4.44 7.45 8.65
C ARG A 72 -5.09 6.08 8.57
N GLY A 73 -5.12 5.55 7.35
CA GLY A 73 -5.51 4.17 7.05
C GLY A 73 -4.30 3.26 6.85
N GLY A 74 -4.25 2.55 5.72
CA GLY A 74 -3.13 1.67 5.38
C GLY A 74 -1.77 2.36 5.14
N GLY A 75 -1.71 3.69 5.07
CA GLY A 75 -0.47 4.45 4.80
C GLY A 75 0.13 4.09 3.44
N THR A 76 -0.70 4.01 2.41
CA THR A 76 -0.33 3.59 1.04
C THR A 76 -0.35 4.74 0.04
N SER A 77 -0.61 5.98 0.50
CA SER A 77 -0.62 7.14 -0.39
C SER A 77 0.75 7.39 -1.01
N LEU A 78 0.74 7.92 -2.23
CA LEU A 78 1.90 8.32 -3.00
C LEU A 78 2.13 9.84 -2.98
N ALA A 79 1.17 10.62 -2.48
CA ALA A 79 1.22 12.09 -2.55
C ALA A 79 1.52 12.79 -1.21
N GLY A 80 1.68 12.07 -0.09
CA GLY A 80 2.17 12.62 1.18
C GLY A 80 1.09 13.15 2.13
N GLN A 81 -0.20 13.00 1.82
CA GLN A 81 -1.30 13.36 2.71
C GLN A 81 -1.43 12.50 3.96
N ALA A 82 -0.80 11.32 3.97
CA ALA A 82 -0.76 10.45 5.14
C ALA A 82 0.62 10.45 5.82
N ALA A 83 1.57 11.29 5.37
CA ALA A 83 2.91 11.39 5.95
C ALA A 83 2.85 12.12 7.30
N GLY A 84 2.53 11.37 8.36
CA GLY A 84 2.56 11.78 9.77
C GLY A 84 1.78 13.04 10.09
N GLY A 85 2.42 14.20 9.92
CA GLY A 85 1.98 15.51 10.38
C GLY A 85 2.60 15.85 11.73
N HIS A 86 2.90 17.12 12.00
CA HIS A 86 3.60 17.58 13.22
C HIS A 86 2.77 17.47 14.53
N GLY A 87 1.82 16.53 14.60
CA GLY A 87 0.84 16.41 15.68
C GLY A 87 0.48 14.95 15.99
N ILE A 88 -0.81 14.65 16.02
CA ILE A 88 -1.36 13.34 16.37
C ILE A 88 -1.75 12.59 15.10
N VAL A 89 -1.22 11.39 14.92
CA VAL A 89 -1.70 10.46 13.89
C VAL A 89 -2.77 9.55 14.49
N LEU A 90 -3.94 9.45 13.85
CA LEU A 90 -4.99 8.50 14.19
C LEU A 90 -4.95 7.32 13.22
N ASP A 91 -4.43 6.17 13.64
CA ASP A 91 -4.43 4.96 12.81
C ASP A 91 -5.72 4.15 13.01
N HIS A 92 -6.62 4.24 12.02
CA HIS A 92 -7.89 3.53 12.04
C HIS A 92 -7.77 2.05 11.66
N SER A 93 -6.68 1.66 10.99
CA SER A 93 -6.56 0.36 10.32
C SER A 93 -6.36 -0.84 11.25
N ARG A 94 -6.10 -0.60 12.54
CA ARG A 94 -5.85 -1.66 13.53
C ARG A 94 -7.11 -2.16 14.24
N HIS A 95 -8.06 -1.28 14.50
CA HIS A 95 -9.23 -1.58 15.34
C HIS A 95 -10.58 -1.13 14.74
N ARG A 96 -10.59 -0.25 13.73
CA ARG A 96 -11.81 0.28 13.10
C ARG A 96 -12.08 -0.43 11.77
N ASP A 97 -12.08 -1.76 11.76
CA ASP A 97 -12.17 -2.58 10.55
C ASP A 97 -13.45 -3.45 10.48
N ALA A 98 -14.52 -3.05 11.18
CA ALA A 98 -15.79 -3.77 11.12
C ALA A 98 -16.57 -3.50 9.81
N ILE A 99 -17.14 -4.57 9.25
CA ILE A 99 -18.09 -4.56 8.14
C ILE A 99 -19.47 -4.87 8.72
N GLY A 100 -20.45 -4.00 8.48
CA GLY A 100 -21.84 -4.20 8.89
C GLY A 100 -22.56 -5.24 8.03
N GLU A 101 -23.86 -5.42 8.29
CA GLU A 101 -24.70 -6.29 7.46
C GLU A 101 -24.79 -5.75 6.03
N ILE A 102 -24.65 -6.64 5.05
CA ILE A 102 -24.77 -6.30 3.63
C ILE A 102 -26.25 -6.32 3.26
N ASP A 103 -26.79 -5.14 2.99
CA ASP A 103 -28.15 -4.95 2.48
C ASP A 103 -28.16 -5.27 0.99
N VAL A 104 -28.39 -6.56 0.68
CA VAL A 104 -28.37 -7.08 -0.70
C VAL A 104 -29.45 -6.42 -1.56
N ALA A 105 -30.63 -6.16 -0.99
CA ALA A 105 -31.76 -5.60 -1.72
C ALA A 105 -31.48 -4.16 -2.20
N ASN A 106 -30.86 -3.34 -1.34
CA ASN A 106 -30.49 -1.96 -1.69
C ASN A 106 -29.03 -1.82 -2.18
N ARG A 107 -28.27 -2.93 -2.24
CA ARG A 107 -26.87 -3.00 -2.63
C ARG A 107 -26.00 -2.00 -1.88
N ARG A 108 -26.07 -2.02 -0.54
CA ARG A 108 -25.31 -1.10 0.31
C ARG A 108 -24.82 -1.78 1.58
N VAL A 109 -23.82 -1.18 2.21
CA VAL A 109 -23.24 -1.68 3.46
C VAL A 109 -22.58 -0.55 4.23
N ARG A 110 -22.73 -0.59 5.55
CA ARG A 110 -22.01 0.31 6.46
C ARG A 110 -20.67 -0.30 6.83
N VAL A 111 -19.60 0.46 6.70
CA VAL A 111 -18.22 0.04 6.97
C VAL A 111 -17.48 1.04 7.85
N GLU A 112 -16.55 0.55 8.66
CA GLU A 112 -15.62 1.39 9.39
C GLU A 112 -14.41 1.81 8.51
N PRO A 113 -13.75 2.94 8.80
CA PRO A 113 -12.73 3.52 7.92
C PRO A 113 -11.48 2.64 7.72
N GLY A 114 -11.18 1.75 8.67
CA GLY A 114 -10.06 0.82 8.62
C GLY A 114 -10.32 -0.46 7.82
N VAL A 115 -11.55 -0.70 7.35
CA VAL A 115 -11.87 -1.85 6.49
C VAL A 115 -11.02 -1.81 5.23
N VAL A 116 -10.36 -2.93 4.91
CA VAL A 116 -9.59 -3.08 3.66
C VAL A 116 -10.52 -3.39 2.50
N GLN A 117 -10.29 -2.77 1.33
CA GLN A 117 -11.14 -2.93 0.14
C GLN A 117 -11.39 -4.40 -0.24
N GLU A 118 -10.34 -5.24 -0.29
CA GLU A 118 -10.51 -6.66 -0.60
C GLU A 118 -11.25 -7.43 0.51
N ALA A 119 -11.19 -7.00 1.77
CA ALA A 119 -11.98 -7.62 2.84
C ALA A 119 -13.48 -7.36 2.63
N LEU A 120 -13.84 -6.13 2.25
CA LEU A 120 -15.21 -5.79 1.87
C LEU A 120 -15.67 -6.60 0.65
N ASN A 121 -14.85 -6.65 -0.40
CA ASN A 121 -15.17 -7.42 -1.60
C ASN A 121 -15.30 -8.92 -1.33
N ALA A 122 -14.45 -9.49 -0.47
CA ALA A 122 -14.56 -10.88 -0.07
C ALA A 122 -15.86 -11.17 0.70
N ALA A 123 -16.32 -10.24 1.55
CA ALA A 123 -17.59 -10.35 2.27
C ALA A 123 -18.82 -10.20 1.35
N ALA A 124 -18.73 -9.34 0.32
CA ALA A 124 -19.83 -9.08 -0.62
C ALA A 124 -19.95 -10.13 -1.74
N ARG A 125 -18.84 -10.78 -2.12
CA ARG A 125 -18.78 -11.74 -3.23
C ARG A 125 -19.79 -12.90 -3.15
N PRO A 126 -20.09 -13.52 -1.99
CA PRO A 126 -21.13 -14.55 -1.87
C PRO A 126 -22.53 -14.09 -2.29
N HIS A 127 -22.79 -12.78 -2.28
CA HIS A 127 -24.06 -12.18 -2.70
C HIS A 127 -24.05 -11.72 -4.17
N GLY A 128 -22.98 -11.99 -4.93
CA GLY A 128 -22.80 -11.47 -6.29
C GLY A 128 -22.50 -9.97 -6.34
N LEU A 129 -22.10 -9.38 -5.22
CA LEU A 129 -21.85 -7.94 -5.08
C LEU A 129 -20.37 -7.63 -4.83
N GLY A 130 -19.96 -6.39 -5.11
CA GLY A 130 -18.64 -5.86 -4.80
C GLY A 130 -18.63 -4.33 -4.69
N PHE A 131 -17.56 -3.77 -4.14
CA PHE A 131 -17.29 -2.33 -4.17
C PHE A 131 -16.60 -1.97 -5.49
N GLY A 132 -17.15 -0.99 -6.22
CA GLY A 132 -16.82 -0.73 -7.63
C GLY A 132 -15.40 -0.23 -7.89
N PRO A 133 -14.88 0.78 -7.15
CA PRO A 133 -13.50 1.23 -7.32
C PRO A 133 -12.51 0.09 -7.04
N ASP A 134 -11.61 -0.21 -7.99
CA ASP A 134 -10.57 -1.25 -7.86
C ASP A 134 -9.16 -0.67 -7.88
N THR A 135 -8.66 -0.28 -6.71
CA THR A 135 -7.28 0.22 -6.58
C THR A 135 -6.26 -0.91 -6.76
N SER A 136 -5.07 -0.58 -7.28
CA SER A 136 -3.94 -1.52 -7.33
C SER A 136 -3.49 -2.02 -5.95
N THR A 137 -3.88 -1.30 -4.89
CA THR A 137 -3.55 -1.59 -3.50
C THR A 137 -4.74 -2.18 -2.71
N SER A 138 -5.77 -2.70 -3.39
CA SER A 138 -7.02 -3.16 -2.77
C SER A 138 -6.86 -4.17 -1.62
N ASN A 139 -5.78 -4.94 -1.58
CA ASN A 139 -5.48 -5.88 -0.49
C ASN A 139 -4.93 -5.24 0.80
N ARG A 140 -4.81 -3.91 0.85
CA ARG A 140 -4.24 -3.13 1.97
C ARG A 140 -4.74 -1.70 2.07
N ALA A 141 -5.26 -1.11 1.00
CA ALA A 141 -5.96 0.18 1.04
C ALA A 141 -7.25 0.04 1.86
N THR A 142 -7.46 1.02 2.73
CA THR A 142 -8.61 1.07 3.63
C THR A 142 -9.67 2.02 3.08
N LEU A 143 -10.95 1.72 3.30
CA LEU A 143 -12.08 2.51 2.77
C LEU A 143 -12.01 3.98 3.20
N GLY A 144 -11.64 4.28 4.45
CA GLY A 144 -11.48 5.67 4.89
C GLY A 144 -10.40 6.44 4.13
N GLY A 145 -9.32 5.76 3.71
CA GLY A 145 -8.28 6.36 2.88
C GLY A 145 -8.75 6.56 1.44
N MET A 146 -9.51 5.61 0.90
CA MET A 146 -10.11 5.73 -0.43
C MET A 146 -11.11 6.90 -0.50
N ILE A 147 -11.94 7.06 0.53
CA ILE A 147 -12.87 8.20 0.65
C ILE A 147 -12.08 9.50 0.81
N GLY A 148 -11.04 9.51 1.64
CA GLY A 148 -10.16 10.67 1.81
C GLY A 148 -9.52 11.14 0.51
N ASN A 149 -9.11 10.21 -0.36
CA ASN A 149 -8.42 10.52 -1.62
C ASN A 149 -9.34 10.60 -2.85
N ASN A 150 -10.64 10.33 -2.69
CA ASN A 150 -11.54 10.01 -3.82
C ASN A 150 -10.95 8.96 -4.78
N SER A 151 -10.33 7.91 -4.24
CA SER A 151 -9.62 6.91 -5.04
C SER A 151 -10.51 6.26 -6.09
N SER A 152 -9.89 5.81 -7.17
CA SER A 152 -10.57 5.14 -8.27
C SER A 152 -9.84 3.85 -8.65
N GLY A 153 -9.76 3.51 -9.93
CA GLY A 153 -9.12 2.29 -10.37
C GLY A 153 -9.33 2.00 -11.85
N SER A 154 -8.96 0.79 -12.27
CA SER A 154 -8.94 0.37 -13.67
C SER A 154 -10.31 0.41 -14.37
N ALA A 155 -11.39 0.17 -13.62
CA ALA A 155 -12.76 0.10 -14.14
C ALA A 155 -13.58 1.38 -13.86
N SER A 156 -12.92 2.52 -13.59
CA SER A 156 -13.64 3.76 -13.25
C SER A 156 -14.52 4.28 -14.39
N ILE A 157 -14.24 3.92 -15.65
CA ILE A 157 -15.11 4.27 -16.79
C ILE A 157 -16.51 3.63 -16.67
N LEU A 158 -16.64 2.50 -15.97
CA LEU A 158 -17.91 1.83 -15.72
C LEU A 158 -18.53 2.22 -14.37
N HIS A 159 -17.70 2.36 -13.34
CA HIS A 159 -18.16 2.44 -11.96
C HIS A 159 -17.95 3.82 -11.31
N GLY A 160 -17.27 4.75 -11.99
CA GLY A 160 -16.92 6.03 -11.41
C GLY A 160 -15.79 5.94 -10.38
N THR A 161 -15.78 6.88 -9.45
CA THR A 161 -14.77 7.05 -8.40
C THR A 161 -15.40 6.85 -7.01
N THR A 162 -14.60 6.84 -5.94
CA THR A 162 -15.13 6.55 -4.58
C THR A 162 -16.30 7.46 -4.19
N ILE A 163 -16.29 8.74 -4.57
CA ILE A 163 -17.38 9.70 -4.31
C ILE A 163 -18.72 9.27 -4.91
N ASP A 164 -18.73 8.52 -6.00
CA ASP A 164 -19.96 8.00 -6.65
C ASP A 164 -20.56 6.82 -5.88
N HIS A 165 -19.82 6.27 -4.92
CA HIS A 165 -20.22 5.14 -4.09
C HIS A 165 -20.50 5.52 -2.63
N VAL A 166 -20.18 6.74 -2.21
CA VAL A 166 -20.48 7.21 -0.85
C VAL A 166 -21.94 7.67 -0.77
N LEU A 167 -22.72 7.04 0.09
CA LEU A 167 -24.12 7.40 0.34
C LEU A 167 -24.26 8.26 1.60
N GLU A 168 -23.48 7.95 2.64
CA GLU A 168 -23.52 8.64 3.93
C GLU A 168 -22.17 8.47 4.64
N LEU A 169 -21.76 9.46 5.42
CA LEU A 169 -20.55 9.45 6.24
C LEU A 169 -20.87 9.84 7.68
N GLU A 170 -20.43 9.03 8.64
CA GLU A 170 -20.36 9.44 10.04
C GLU A 170 -18.97 10.00 10.33
N VAL A 171 -18.92 11.22 10.84
CA VAL A 171 -17.67 11.98 10.96
C VAL A 171 -17.51 12.66 12.32
N VAL A 172 -16.27 13.04 12.63
CA VAL A 172 -15.89 13.96 13.69
C VAL A 172 -15.42 15.27 13.04
N LEU A 173 -15.98 16.38 13.49
CA LEU A 173 -15.65 17.74 13.04
C LEU A 173 -14.48 18.31 13.88
N ALA A 174 -13.90 19.43 13.43
CA ALA A 174 -12.71 20.02 14.04
C ALA A 174 -12.86 20.50 15.50
N ASP A 175 -14.09 20.54 16.03
CA ASP A 175 -14.38 20.83 17.44
C ASP A 175 -14.60 19.56 18.29
N GLY A 176 -14.47 18.36 17.70
CA GLY A 176 -14.71 17.07 18.35
C GLY A 176 -16.18 16.61 18.29
N SER A 177 -17.10 17.46 17.82
CA SER A 177 -18.50 17.07 17.65
C SER A 177 -18.67 16.03 16.53
N ARG A 178 -19.71 15.20 16.64
CA ARG A 178 -20.03 14.18 15.64
C ARG A 178 -21.17 14.63 14.75
N ALA A 179 -21.12 14.25 13.48
CA ALA A 179 -22.15 14.52 12.50
C ALA A 179 -22.34 13.33 11.55
N THR A 180 -23.53 13.25 10.97
CA THR A 180 -23.85 12.35 9.86
C THR A 180 -24.06 13.20 8.62
N LEU A 181 -23.25 12.97 7.59
CA LEU A 181 -23.25 13.72 6.35
C LEU A 181 -23.81 12.84 5.23
N GLY A 182 -24.74 13.39 4.47
CA GLY A 182 -25.36 12.75 3.32
C GLY A 182 -26.34 13.71 2.65
N PRO A 183 -27.08 13.25 1.64
CA PRO A 183 -28.12 14.06 1.00
C PRO A 183 -29.27 14.31 1.98
N VAL A 184 -29.67 15.57 2.11
CA VAL A 184 -30.83 15.98 2.92
C VAL A 184 -31.81 16.83 2.10
N ASP A 185 -33.02 17.02 2.60
CA ASP A 185 -33.96 17.98 2.02
C ASP A 185 -33.72 19.42 2.52
N VAL A 186 -34.42 20.38 1.91
CA VAL A 186 -34.28 21.81 2.23
C VAL A 186 -34.70 22.12 3.67
N ASP A 187 -35.73 21.43 4.18
CA ASP A 187 -36.26 21.67 5.53
C ASP A 187 -35.30 21.11 6.58
N GLU A 188 -34.71 19.95 6.32
CA GLU A 188 -33.65 19.35 7.14
C GLU A 188 -32.39 20.19 7.12
N TRP A 189 -31.98 20.69 5.95
CA TRP A 189 -30.87 21.64 5.86
C TRP A 189 -31.13 22.89 6.71
N ALA A 190 -32.31 23.49 6.60
CA ALA A 190 -32.69 24.67 7.36
C ALA A 190 -32.71 24.41 8.89
N ARG A 191 -33.24 23.25 9.31
CA ARG A 191 -33.19 22.82 10.73
C ARG A 191 -31.76 22.67 11.22
N GLY A 192 -30.91 21.97 10.48
CA GLY A 192 -29.49 21.81 10.81
C GLY A 192 -28.74 23.14 10.86
N ALA A 193 -29.01 24.03 9.90
CA ALA A 193 -28.47 25.38 9.85
C ALA A 193 -28.98 26.27 11.01
N GLY A 194 -30.10 25.95 11.67
CA GLY A 194 -30.59 26.68 12.84
C GLY A 194 -29.86 26.35 14.14
N ALA A 195 -29.14 25.23 14.21
CA ALA A 195 -28.47 24.77 15.41
C ALA A 195 -27.19 25.58 15.71
N ASP A 196 -26.93 25.88 16.98
CA ASP A 196 -25.66 26.49 17.42
C ASP A 196 -24.57 25.44 17.65
N THR A 197 -24.24 24.72 16.56
CA THR A 197 -23.20 23.70 16.51
C THR A 197 -22.23 23.98 15.37
N ARG A 198 -21.08 23.31 15.35
CA ARG A 198 -20.14 23.38 14.22
C ARG A 198 -20.80 23.00 12.90
N GLU A 199 -21.60 21.93 12.89
CA GLU A 199 -22.36 21.52 11.70
C GLU A 199 -23.34 22.62 11.27
N GLY A 200 -24.07 23.23 12.22
CA GLY A 200 -24.98 24.33 11.91
C GLY A 200 -24.27 25.54 11.33
N GLN A 201 -23.07 25.89 11.83
CA GLN A 201 -22.23 26.95 11.25
C GLN A 201 -21.82 26.62 9.80
N ILE A 202 -21.40 25.37 9.54
CA ILE A 202 -21.06 24.90 8.19
C ILE A 202 -22.25 25.03 7.24
N ARG A 203 -23.43 24.54 7.65
CA ARG A 203 -24.66 24.61 6.84
C ARG A 203 -25.13 26.04 6.58
N ARG A 204 -24.90 26.97 7.51
CA ARG A 204 -25.18 28.41 7.31
C ARG A 204 -24.16 29.09 6.38
N GLY A 205 -22.89 28.74 6.48
CA GLY A 205 -21.81 29.41 5.76
C GLY A 205 -21.69 29.00 4.30
N LEU A 206 -21.88 27.71 4.00
CA LEU A 206 -21.65 27.14 2.66
C LEU A 206 -22.49 27.79 1.54
N PRO A 207 -23.81 28.05 1.70
CA PRO A 207 -24.60 28.70 0.65
C PRO A 207 -24.03 30.06 0.24
N GLY A 208 -23.49 30.84 1.18
CA GLY A 208 -22.86 32.12 0.90
C GLY A 208 -21.57 31.97 0.08
N ILE A 209 -20.77 30.93 0.35
CA ILE A 209 -19.55 30.63 -0.43
C ILE A 209 -19.94 30.23 -1.86
N LEU A 210 -20.92 29.32 -2.00
CA LEU A 210 -21.42 28.89 -3.32
C LEU A 210 -21.95 30.07 -4.13
N GLN A 211 -22.70 30.99 -3.51
CA GLN A 211 -23.25 32.14 -4.20
C GLN A 211 -22.16 33.12 -4.67
N ARG A 212 -21.17 33.42 -3.81
CA ARG A 212 -20.08 34.34 -4.15
C ARG A 212 -19.22 33.83 -5.30
N HIS A 213 -18.96 32.52 -5.32
CA HIS A 213 -18.02 31.88 -6.23
C HIS A 213 -18.72 31.03 -7.32
N ALA A 214 -20.01 31.27 -7.57
CA ALA A 214 -20.83 30.42 -8.46
C ALA A 214 -20.26 30.30 -9.88
N ARG A 215 -19.69 31.40 -10.41
CA ARG A 215 -19.05 31.42 -11.72
C ARG A 215 -17.81 30.52 -11.73
N ALA A 216 -16.89 30.74 -10.81
CA ALA A 216 -15.65 29.96 -10.72
C ALA A 216 -15.92 28.47 -10.49
N ILE A 217 -16.91 28.11 -9.66
CA ILE A 217 -17.32 26.72 -9.45
C ILE A 217 -17.85 26.08 -10.75
N ALA A 218 -18.52 26.84 -11.61
CA ALA A 218 -19.02 26.32 -12.88
C ALA A 218 -17.95 26.26 -13.98
N GLU A 219 -17.00 27.20 -13.97
CA GLU A 219 -16.11 27.45 -15.12
C GLU A 219 -14.66 27.05 -14.89
N ASP A 220 -14.14 27.13 -13.66
CA ASP A 220 -12.69 27.12 -13.40
C ASP A 220 -12.17 25.73 -12.97
N TYR A 221 -13.04 24.74 -12.73
CA TYR A 221 -12.58 23.35 -12.57
C TYR A 221 -11.98 22.79 -13.87
N PRO A 222 -10.94 21.93 -13.76
CA PRO A 222 -10.44 21.15 -14.88
C PRO A 222 -11.55 20.39 -15.62
N LYS A 223 -11.43 20.29 -16.95
CA LYS A 223 -12.49 19.72 -17.81
C LYS A 223 -12.49 18.19 -17.85
N HIS A 224 -11.37 17.56 -17.51
CA HIS A 224 -11.30 16.11 -17.44
C HIS A 224 -12.18 15.57 -16.29
N TRP A 225 -12.99 14.55 -16.58
CA TRP A 225 -14.03 14.08 -15.65
C TRP A 225 -13.47 13.32 -14.43
N ARG A 226 -12.38 12.55 -14.61
CA ARG A 226 -11.76 11.75 -13.54
C ARG A 226 -10.77 12.60 -12.78
N GLN A 227 -11.28 13.31 -11.77
CA GLN A 227 -10.51 14.25 -10.95
C GLN A 227 -10.68 13.96 -9.46
N SER A 228 -9.56 14.03 -8.75
CA SER A 228 -9.50 13.87 -7.28
C SER A 228 -8.90 15.08 -6.57
N GLY A 229 -8.52 16.12 -7.32
CA GLY A 229 -7.95 17.35 -6.75
C GLY A 229 -8.98 18.39 -6.32
N GLY A 230 -8.61 19.21 -5.35
CA GLY A 230 -9.46 20.25 -4.77
C GLY A 230 -10.64 19.71 -3.95
N TYR A 231 -11.34 20.60 -3.23
CA TYR A 231 -12.64 20.25 -2.67
C TYR A 231 -13.68 20.22 -3.79
N ARG A 232 -14.56 19.22 -3.82
CA ARG A 232 -15.54 19.01 -4.89
C ARG A 232 -16.78 19.90 -4.77
N LEU A 233 -16.58 21.22 -4.81
CA LEU A 233 -17.66 22.22 -4.77
C LEU A 233 -18.58 22.10 -5.99
N ASP A 234 -18.06 21.66 -7.13
CA ASP A 234 -18.83 21.31 -8.33
C ASP A 234 -19.88 20.23 -8.04
N ARG A 235 -19.48 19.15 -7.34
CA ARG A 235 -20.38 18.05 -6.94
C ARG A 235 -21.39 18.51 -5.90
N PHE A 236 -20.93 19.29 -4.93
CA PHE A 236 -21.81 19.85 -3.91
C PHE A 236 -22.86 20.78 -4.53
N ALA A 237 -22.47 21.69 -5.42
CA ALA A 237 -23.38 22.58 -6.14
C ALA A 237 -24.36 21.80 -7.03
N ALA A 238 -23.91 20.76 -7.74
CA ALA A 238 -24.76 19.91 -8.55
C ALA A 238 -25.85 19.17 -7.75
N SER A 239 -25.61 18.91 -6.45
CA SER A 239 -26.61 18.37 -5.51
C SER A 239 -27.60 19.42 -4.97
N GLY A 240 -27.58 20.65 -5.49
CA GLY A 240 -28.32 21.79 -4.95
C GLY A 240 -27.73 22.36 -3.66
N GLY A 241 -26.50 21.97 -3.29
CA GLY A 241 -25.85 22.38 -2.05
C GLY A 241 -26.42 21.68 -0.81
N LEU A 242 -26.89 20.44 -0.95
CA LEU A 242 -27.59 19.71 0.12
C LEU A 242 -26.93 18.38 0.50
N ASP A 243 -25.87 17.95 -0.18
CA ASP A 243 -25.13 16.71 0.13
C ASP A 243 -23.69 16.99 0.60
N LEU A 244 -23.51 17.06 1.93
CA LEU A 244 -22.19 17.29 2.52
C LEU A 244 -21.23 16.11 2.33
N ALA A 245 -21.71 14.88 2.10
CA ALA A 245 -20.83 13.73 1.91
C ALA A 245 -20.04 13.84 0.61
N GLN A 246 -20.67 14.37 -0.45
CA GLN A 246 -20.01 14.66 -1.72
C GLN A 246 -18.89 15.71 -1.54
N LEU A 247 -19.12 16.75 -0.73
CA LEU A 247 -18.12 17.79 -0.50
C LEU A 247 -16.88 17.29 0.25
N VAL A 248 -17.07 16.49 1.30
CA VAL A 248 -15.95 16.04 2.16
C VAL A 248 -15.20 14.82 1.62
N THR A 249 -15.78 14.10 0.66
CA THR A 249 -15.07 13.01 -0.03
C THR A 249 -14.00 13.61 -0.94
N GLY A 250 -12.77 13.11 -0.86
CA GLY A 250 -11.60 13.74 -1.50
C GLY A 250 -10.96 14.86 -0.69
N SER A 251 -11.43 15.15 0.53
CA SER A 251 -10.84 16.22 1.37
C SER A 251 -9.53 15.83 2.07
N GLU A 252 -9.04 14.61 1.92
CA GLU A 252 -7.76 14.14 2.49
C GLU A 252 -7.64 14.35 4.00
N GLY A 253 -8.76 14.27 4.73
CA GLY A 253 -8.82 14.46 6.18
C GLY A 253 -8.64 15.91 6.64
N THR A 254 -8.70 16.87 5.73
CA THR A 254 -8.56 18.31 6.04
C THR A 254 -9.84 18.96 6.53
N LEU A 255 -11.02 18.37 6.26
CA LEU A 255 -12.31 18.92 6.70
C LEU A 255 -12.90 18.15 7.88
N VAL A 256 -12.77 16.81 7.87
CA VAL A 256 -13.40 15.92 8.84
C VAL A 256 -12.56 14.66 9.07
N ALA A 257 -12.73 14.01 10.22
CA ALA A 257 -12.24 12.66 10.48
C ALA A 257 -13.38 11.64 10.32
N ILE A 258 -13.26 10.72 9.36
CA ILE A 258 -14.31 9.73 9.07
C ILE A 258 -14.28 8.63 10.12
N THR A 259 -15.45 8.27 10.65
CA THR A 259 -15.62 7.21 11.66
C THR A 259 -16.44 6.03 11.18
N ALA A 260 -17.29 6.22 10.17
CA ALA A 260 -17.92 5.17 9.36
C ALA A 260 -18.43 5.73 8.03
N ALA A 261 -18.73 4.83 7.09
CA ALA A 261 -19.31 5.17 5.80
C ALA A 261 -20.38 4.14 5.40
N THR A 262 -21.50 4.61 4.88
CA THR A 262 -22.44 3.76 4.14
C THR A 262 -22.11 3.86 2.67
N VAL A 263 -21.72 2.74 2.05
CA VAL A 263 -21.28 2.70 0.66
C VAL A 263 -22.18 1.85 -0.22
N LYS A 264 -22.30 2.25 -1.48
CA LYS A 264 -22.99 1.54 -2.55
C LYS A 264 -22.11 0.45 -3.14
N LEU A 265 -22.69 -0.73 -3.31
CA LEU A 265 -22.13 -1.88 -3.98
C LEU A 265 -22.66 -1.99 -5.42
N ILE A 266 -21.89 -2.65 -6.27
CA ILE A 266 -22.23 -3.00 -7.65
C ILE A 266 -22.45 -4.51 -7.77
N GLU A 267 -23.17 -4.91 -8.81
CA GLU A 267 -23.22 -6.30 -9.23
C GLU A 267 -21.91 -6.69 -9.92
N LEU A 268 -21.40 -7.86 -9.56
CA LEU A 268 -20.21 -8.40 -10.20
C LEU A 268 -20.56 -8.99 -11.57
N PRO A 269 -19.71 -8.78 -12.59
CA PRO A 269 -19.92 -9.37 -13.90
C PRO A 269 -19.86 -10.90 -13.85
N ARG A 270 -20.67 -11.57 -14.67
CA ARG A 270 -20.71 -13.04 -14.76
C ARG A 270 -19.51 -13.59 -15.51
N ALA A 271 -19.09 -12.90 -16.57
CA ALA A 271 -17.91 -13.21 -17.35
C ALA A 271 -17.02 -11.96 -17.49
N THR A 272 -15.71 -12.16 -17.36
CA THR A 272 -14.69 -11.16 -17.66
C THR A 272 -13.59 -11.86 -18.43
N MET A 273 -13.12 -11.28 -19.53
CA MET A 273 -11.98 -11.79 -20.31
C MET A 273 -11.07 -10.63 -20.74
N PHE A 274 -9.82 -10.94 -21.09
CA PHE A 274 -8.85 -9.94 -21.53
C PHE A 274 -8.28 -10.28 -22.90
N ALA A 275 -8.07 -9.26 -23.72
CA ALA A 275 -7.15 -9.27 -24.84
C ALA A 275 -5.90 -8.47 -24.45
N VAL A 276 -4.73 -9.05 -24.65
CA VAL A 276 -3.44 -8.41 -24.34
C VAL A 276 -2.64 -8.24 -25.62
N GLY A 277 -2.72 -7.03 -26.18
CA GLY A 277 -2.01 -6.66 -27.39
C GLY A 277 -0.52 -6.44 -27.11
N HIS A 278 0.34 -6.93 -28.00
CA HIS A 278 1.78 -6.78 -27.96
C HIS A 278 2.21 -5.76 -29.02
N PHE A 279 2.99 -4.77 -28.61
CA PHE A 279 3.34 -3.63 -29.46
C PHE A 279 4.85 -3.39 -29.51
N ASP A 280 5.35 -2.96 -30.67
CA ASP A 280 6.74 -2.53 -30.90
C ASP A 280 6.98 -1.06 -30.49
N SER A 281 6.00 -0.38 -29.91
CA SER A 281 6.18 0.94 -29.33
C SER A 281 5.09 1.28 -28.31
N LEU A 282 5.43 2.16 -27.36
CA LEU A 282 4.42 2.73 -26.44
C LEU A 282 3.35 3.51 -27.21
N ALA A 283 3.74 4.27 -28.24
CA ALA A 283 2.81 5.07 -29.03
C ALA A 283 1.78 4.20 -29.76
N GLY A 284 2.20 3.06 -30.31
CA GLY A 284 1.30 2.08 -30.93
C GLY A 284 0.30 1.50 -29.93
N ALA A 285 0.75 1.18 -28.71
CA ALA A 285 -0.14 0.71 -27.65
C ALA A 285 -1.15 1.78 -27.22
N ILE A 286 -0.74 3.05 -27.09
CA ILE A 286 -1.65 4.15 -26.76
C ILE A 286 -2.70 4.32 -27.87
N ALA A 287 -2.29 4.32 -29.14
CA ALA A 287 -3.20 4.51 -30.28
C ALA A 287 -4.33 3.46 -30.30
N ALA A 288 -4.01 2.21 -29.99
CA ALA A 288 -4.96 1.09 -29.96
C ALA A 288 -6.02 1.17 -28.84
N THR A 289 -5.93 2.18 -27.95
CA THR A 289 -6.92 2.43 -26.88
C THR A 289 -8.28 2.80 -27.45
N ALA A 290 -8.32 3.55 -28.57
CA ALA A 290 -9.57 4.02 -29.17
C ALA A 290 -10.50 2.86 -29.55
N ASP A 291 -9.96 1.84 -30.23
CA ASP A 291 -10.71 0.64 -30.63
C ASP A 291 -11.35 -0.08 -29.43
N GLY A 292 -10.61 -0.18 -28.32
CA GLY A 292 -11.13 -0.77 -27.09
C GLY A 292 -12.28 0.05 -26.48
N LEU A 293 -12.16 1.38 -26.47
CA LEU A 293 -13.19 2.28 -25.96
C LEU A 293 -14.46 2.22 -26.81
N GLU A 294 -14.33 2.25 -28.14
CA GLU A 294 -15.45 2.15 -29.09
C GLU A 294 -16.24 0.85 -28.92
N LEU A 295 -15.55 -0.25 -28.60
CA LEU A 295 -16.17 -1.56 -28.36
C LEU A 295 -16.75 -1.73 -26.95
N GLY A 296 -16.62 -0.72 -26.08
CA GLY A 296 -17.16 -0.74 -24.72
C GLY A 296 -16.32 -1.55 -23.73
N ALA A 297 -14.99 -1.44 -23.80
CA ALA A 297 -14.09 -2.07 -22.85
C ALA A 297 -14.39 -1.65 -21.40
N ALA A 298 -14.30 -2.62 -20.49
CA ALA A 298 -14.44 -2.39 -19.05
C ALA A 298 -13.21 -1.70 -18.44
N SER A 299 -12.02 -1.97 -18.99
CA SER A 299 -10.77 -1.29 -18.64
C SER A 299 -9.76 -1.40 -19.77
N ILE A 300 -8.90 -0.40 -19.93
CA ILE A 300 -7.74 -0.45 -20.83
C ILE A 300 -6.51 0.02 -20.06
N GLU A 301 -5.58 -0.90 -19.84
CA GLU A 301 -4.40 -0.69 -19.01
C GLU A 301 -3.13 -0.94 -19.82
N MET A 302 -2.01 -0.32 -19.45
CA MET A 302 -0.73 -0.61 -20.08
C MET A 302 0.43 -0.78 -19.12
N ILE A 303 1.43 -1.54 -19.58
CA ILE A 303 2.76 -1.62 -18.98
C ILE A 303 3.82 -1.54 -20.08
N ASP A 304 4.92 -0.84 -19.79
CA ASP A 304 6.05 -0.68 -20.70
C ASP A 304 7.10 -1.80 -20.57
N ARG A 305 8.09 -1.78 -21.47
CA ARG A 305 9.26 -2.66 -21.44
C ARG A 305 10.01 -2.63 -20.12
N THR A 306 10.08 -1.48 -19.45
CA THR A 306 10.77 -1.35 -18.16
C THR A 306 10.16 -2.31 -17.13
N ILE A 307 8.84 -2.27 -16.96
CA ILE A 307 8.13 -3.16 -16.01
C ILE A 307 8.19 -4.62 -16.47
N LEU A 308 8.06 -4.87 -17.77
CA LEU A 308 8.18 -6.22 -18.33
C LEU A 308 9.55 -6.84 -18.06
N GLY A 309 10.63 -6.12 -18.33
CA GLY A 309 12.00 -6.56 -18.04
C GLY A 309 12.21 -6.86 -16.55
N LEU A 310 11.70 -5.99 -15.67
CA LEU A 310 11.77 -6.18 -14.23
C LEU A 310 10.99 -7.43 -13.77
N SER A 311 9.83 -7.70 -14.37
CA SER A 311 9.01 -8.87 -14.04
C SER A 311 9.73 -10.20 -14.36
N ARG A 312 10.50 -10.26 -15.46
CA ARG A 312 11.26 -11.45 -15.89
C ARG A 312 12.33 -11.87 -14.87
N SER A 313 12.85 -10.93 -14.09
CA SER A 313 13.84 -11.20 -13.04
C SER A 313 13.26 -11.87 -11.78
N LYS A 314 11.92 -11.95 -11.66
CA LYS A 314 11.24 -12.42 -10.44
C LYS A 314 10.58 -13.77 -10.68
N LEU A 315 10.88 -14.72 -9.79
CA LEU A 315 10.31 -16.07 -9.84
C LEU A 315 8.77 -16.06 -9.84
N GLU A 316 8.17 -15.12 -9.10
CA GLU A 316 6.72 -15.00 -8.93
C GLU A 316 5.96 -14.63 -10.22
N TYR A 317 6.64 -14.00 -11.20
CA TYR A 317 6.03 -13.52 -12.45
C TYR A 317 6.50 -14.30 -13.69
N ARG A 318 7.28 -15.37 -13.51
CA ARG A 318 7.84 -16.16 -14.60
C ARG A 318 6.79 -16.69 -15.59
N ARG A 319 5.61 -17.07 -15.09
CA ARG A 319 4.50 -17.55 -15.94
C ARG A 319 4.09 -16.52 -17.01
N LEU A 320 4.21 -15.22 -16.74
CA LEU A 320 3.93 -14.21 -17.75
C LEU A 320 4.87 -14.38 -18.94
N ALA A 321 6.17 -14.55 -18.68
CA ALA A 321 7.16 -14.70 -19.75
C ALA A 321 6.87 -15.91 -20.65
N ASP A 322 6.32 -16.98 -20.10
CA ASP A 322 5.92 -18.17 -20.86
C ASP A 322 4.70 -17.92 -21.78
N MET A 323 3.92 -16.84 -21.53
CA MET A 323 2.73 -16.47 -22.29
C MET A 323 2.99 -15.38 -23.35
N LEU A 324 4.11 -14.65 -23.26
CA LEU A 324 4.39 -13.54 -24.18
C LEU A 324 4.99 -14.04 -25.49
N GLU A 325 4.58 -13.43 -26.59
CA GLU A 325 5.19 -13.65 -27.91
C GLU A 325 6.20 -12.54 -28.22
N GLY A 326 7.43 -12.92 -28.55
CA GLY A 326 8.51 -11.98 -28.87
C GLY A 326 8.99 -11.15 -27.68
N ASP A 327 9.46 -9.93 -27.95
CA ASP A 327 9.98 -8.99 -26.95
C ASP A 327 9.29 -7.61 -27.01
N PRO A 328 8.02 -7.53 -26.56
CA PRO A 328 7.19 -6.34 -26.74
C PRO A 328 7.80 -5.10 -26.04
N GLU A 329 7.64 -3.94 -26.67
CA GLU A 329 7.93 -2.64 -26.05
C GLU A 329 6.85 -2.21 -25.05
N ALA A 330 5.61 -2.64 -25.31
CA ALA A 330 4.46 -2.36 -24.46
C ALA A 330 3.43 -3.48 -24.60
N LEU A 331 2.70 -3.72 -23.50
CA LEU A 331 1.48 -4.51 -23.52
C LEU A 331 0.28 -3.62 -23.21
N LEU A 332 -0.79 -3.77 -23.98
CA LEU A 332 -2.09 -3.14 -23.74
C LEU A 332 -3.10 -4.22 -23.32
N PHE A 333 -3.61 -4.12 -22.10
CA PHE A 333 -4.60 -5.03 -21.53
C PHE A 333 -5.99 -4.41 -21.71
N VAL A 334 -6.81 -4.97 -22.58
CA VAL A 334 -8.21 -4.61 -22.74
C VAL A 334 -9.06 -5.67 -22.08
N SER A 335 -9.93 -5.28 -21.14
CA SER A 335 -10.88 -6.18 -20.51
C SER A 335 -12.31 -5.91 -20.99
N PHE A 336 -13.11 -6.97 -21.10
CA PHE A 336 -14.55 -6.88 -21.34
C PHE A 336 -15.28 -7.65 -20.26
N ASN A 337 -16.44 -7.12 -19.87
CA ASN A 337 -17.41 -7.78 -18.99
C ASN A 337 -18.64 -8.17 -19.80
N GLY A 338 -19.27 -9.28 -19.47
CA GLY A 338 -20.53 -9.71 -20.09
C GLY A 338 -21.36 -10.63 -19.19
N ASP A 339 -22.59 -10.90 -19.62
CA ASP A 339 -23.52 -11.78 -18.90
C ASP A 339 -23.26 -13.26 -19.20
N SER A 340 -22.52 -13.55 -20.27
CA SER A 340 -22.11 -14.90 -20.66
C SER A 340 -20.70 -14.92 -21.25
N GLU A 341 -20.04 -16.08 -21.17
CA GLU A 341 -18.71 -16.26 -21.78
C GLU A 341 -18.73 -16.07 -23.31
N ALA A 342 -19.84 -16.42 -23.98
CA ALA A 342 -19.98 -16.28 -25.42
C ALA A 342 -20.03 -14.81 -25.86
N GLU A 343 -20.79 -13.99 -25.14
CA GLU A 343 -20.87 -12.54 -25.39
C GLU A 343 -19.51 -11.87 -25.15
N THR A 344 -18.84 -12.19 -24.04
CA THR A 344 -17.52 -11.62 -23.76
C THR A 344 -16.47 -12.07 -24.78
N ARG A 345 -16.53 -13.32 -25.25
CA ARG A 345 -15.63 -13.82 -26.31
C ARG A 345 -15.86 -13.09 -27.64
N ALA A 346 -17.10 -12.83 -28.03
CA ALA A 346 -17.41 -12.08 -29.25
C ALA A 346 -16.79 -10.67 -29.23
N LYS A 347 -16.78 -9.99 -28.07
CA LYS A 347 -16.08 -8.70 -27.92
C LYS A 347 -14.56 -8.79 -28.12
N LEU A 348 -13.94 -9.90 -27.71
CA LEU A 348 -12.52 -10.14 -28.01
C LEU A 348 -12.30 -10.35 -29.52
N ASP A 349 -13.20 -11.07 -30.18
CA ASP A 349 -13.15 -11.29 -31.63
C ASP A 349 -13.24 -9.96 -32.39
N ASP A 350 -14.21 -9.10 -32.02
CA ASP A 350 -14.39 -7.78 -32.62
C ASP A 350 -13.14 -6.89 -32.44
N LEU A 351 -12.55 -6.90 -31.25
CA LEU A 351 -11.34 -6.12 -30.96
C LEU A 351 -10.14 -6.59 -31.79
N GLU A 352 -9.93 -7.90 -31.92
CA GLU A 352 -8.84 -8.42 -32.75
C GLU A 352 -9.03 -8.10 -34.24
N VAL A 353 -10.28 -8.09 -34.72
CA VAL A 353 -10.60 -7.64 -36.09
C VAL A 353 -10.27 -6.17 -36.26
N ALA A 354 -10.66 -5.30 -35.32
CA ALA A 354 -10.37 -3.87 -35.34
C ALA A 354 -8.85 -3.62 -35.32
N TRP A 355 -8.13 -4.22 -34.37
CA TRP A 355 -6.67 -4.09 -34.27
C TRP A 355 -5.96 -4.57 -35.53
N ARG A 356 -6.38 -5.68 -36.13
CA ARG A 356 -5.81 -6.15 -37.39
C ARG A 356 -6.09 -5.18 -38.55
N ALA A 357 -7.30 -4.63 -38.62
CA ALA A 357 -7.68 -3.68 -39.67
C ALA A 357 -6.90 -2.37 -39.57
N HIS A 358 -6.62 -1.89 -38.36
CA HIS A 358 -5.86 -0.67 -38.10
C HIS A 358 -4.34 -0.87 -38.01
N GLY A 359 -3.86 -2.13 -38.09
CA GLY A 359 -2.43 -2.46 -37.97
C GLY A 359 -1.88 -2.26 -36.55
N HIS A 360 -2.72 -2.45 -35.54
CA HIS A 360 -2.34 -2.34 -34.13
C HIS A 360 -1.78 -3.66 -33.59
N GLY A 361 -0.57 -3.56 -33.04
CA GLY A 361 0.13 -4.68 -32.42
C GLY A 361 0.56 -5.76 -33.42
N TYR A 362 1.48 -6.61 -32.99
CA TYR A 362 1.94 -7.76 -33.78
C TYR A 362 1.36 -9.09 -33.29
N HIS A 363 0.84 -9.12 -32.06
CA HIS A 363 0.25 -10.30 -31.44
C HIS A 363 -0.82 -9.92 -30.41
N THR A 364 -1.85 -10.76 -30.26
CA THR A 364 -2.87 -10.64 -29.21
C THR A 364 -2.98 -11.92 -28.42
N LEU A 365 -2.72 -11.84 -27.11
CA LEU A 365 -2.91 -12.92 -26.17
C LEU A 365 -4.32 -12.85 -25.56
N ARG A 366 -5.08 -13.95 -25.62
CA ARG A 366 -6.40 -14.06 -24.98
C ARG A 366 -6.30 -14.68 -23.59
N ALA A 367 -6.92 -14.03 -22.59
CA ALA A 367 -7.01 -14.53 -21.23
C ALA A 367 -8.45 -14.92 -20.87
N GLU A 368 -8.86 -16.09 -21.34
CA GLU A 368 -10.23 -16.60 -21.14
C GLU A 368 -10.36 -17.40 -19.84
N THR A 369 -9.29 -18.06 -19.39
CA THR A 369 -9.30 -18.84 -18.16
C THR A 369 -8.98 -17.99 -16.94
N LYS A 370 -9.54 -18.35 -15.77
CA LYS A 370 -9.20 -17.67 -14.50
C LYS A 370 -7.71 -17.73 -14.18
N ALA A 371 -7.02 -18.81 -14.57
CA ALA A 371 -5.59 -18.94 -14.33
C ALA A 371 -4.78 -17.88 -15.12
N ASP A 372 -5.16 -17.64 -16.38
CA ASP A 372 -4.48 -16.67 -17.25
C ASP A 372 -4.82 -15.24 -16.84
N GLN A 373 -6.09 -14.97 -16.55
CA GLN A 373 -6.57 -13.68 -16.01
C GLN A 373 -5.83 -13.29 -14.74
N ASN A 374 -5.66 -14.25 -13.82
CA ASN A 374 -4.93 -14.04 -12.57
C ASN A 374 -3.44 -13.78 -12.82
N ALA A 375 -2.80 -14.51 -13.75
CA ALA A 375 -1.40 -14.29 -14.08
C ALA A 375 -1.14 -12.87 -14.61
N LEU A 376 -2.00 -12.40 -15.53
CA LEU A 376 -1.89 -11.08 -16.16
C LEU A 376 -2.20 -9.95 -15.18
N THR A 377 -3.32 -10.05 -14.46
CA THR A 377 -3.73 -9.03 -13.49
C THR A 377 -2.73 -8.90 -12.34
N LYS A 378 -2.07 -10.00 -11.96
CA LYS A 378 -1.06 -10.01 -10.90
C LYS A 378 0.17 -9.17 -11.28
N VAL A 379 0.66 -9.26 -12.52
CA VAL A 379 1.80 -8.44 -12.96
C VAL A 379 1.41 -6.97 -13.06
N ARG A 380 0.24 -6.68 -13.63
CA ARG A 380 -0.29 -5.31 -13.69
C ARG A 380 -0.39 -4.67 -12.30
N LYS A 381 -0.99 -5.36 -11.32
CA LYS A 381 -1.10 -4.89 -9.93
C LYS A 381 0.27 -4.75 -9.24
N ALA A 382 1.31 -5.43 -9.74
CA ALA A 382 2.67 -5.34 -9.22
C ALA A 382 3.53 -4.25 -9.88
N GLY A 383 3.05 -3.57 -10.93
CA GLY A 383 3.83 -2.62 -11.74
C GLY A 383 4.61 -1.58 -10.92
N LEU A 384 3.93 -0.89 -9.99
CA LEU A 384 4.58 0.07 -9.09
C LEU A 384 5.69 -0.57 -8.25
N GLY A 385 5.41 -1.73 -7.65
CA GLY A 385 6.38 -2.43 -6.81
C GLY A 385 7.60 -2.93 -7.59
N LEU A 386 7.38 -3.40 -8.82
CA LEU A 386 8.43 -3.80 -9.75
C LEU A 386 9.31 -2.61 -10.10
N LEU A 387 8.70 -1.48 -10.48
CA LEU A 387 9.41 -0.25 -10.82
C LEU A 387 10.26 0.24 -9.65
N MET A 388 9.70 0.25 -8.44
CA MET A 388 10.45 0.59 -7.21
C MET A 388 11.61 -0.37 -6.92
N ALA A 389 11.54 -1.62 -7.36
CA ALA A 389 12.64 -2.57 -7.18
C ALA A 389 13.85 -2.26 -8.06
N ALA A 390 13.65 -1.44 -9.11
CA ALA A 390 14.69 -0.99 -10.04
C ALA A 390 15.51 0.20 -9.53
N SER A 391 15.27 0.66 -8.30
CA SER A 391 16.09 1.71 -7.69
C SER A 391 17.56 1.29 -7.56
N GLU A 392 18.46 2.19 -7.93
CA GLU A 392 19.90 2.03 -7.81
C GLU A 392 20.44 3.09 -6.85
N GLY A 393 20.91 2.66 -5.68
CA GLY A 393 21.34 3.58 -4.62
C GLY A 393 20.22 4.54 -4.19
N ALA A 394 20.48 5.85 -4.24
CA ALA A 394 19.52 6.90 -3.92
C ALA A 394 18.64 7.33 -5.12
N ALA A 395 18.93 6.83 -6.34
CA ALA A 395 18.08 7.10 -7.51
C ALA A 395 16.81 6.24 -7.46
N ARG A 396 15.67 6.88 -7.23
CA ARG A 396 14.36 6.23 -7.03
C ARG A 396 13.33 6.70 -8.04
N PRO A 397 12.39 5.83 -8.48
CA PRO A 397 11.24 6.24 -9.29
C PRO A 397 10.25 7.02 -8.40
N ALA A 398 10.49 8.33 -8.29
CA ALA A 398 9.78 9.21 -7.37
C ALA A 398 8.37 9.55 -7.88
N ALA A 399 7.46 9.79 -6.94
CA ALA A 399 6.08 10.18 -7.21
C ALA A 399 5.92 11.70 -7.08
N PHE A 400 6.21 12.42 -8.14
CA PHE A 400 6.03 13.88 -8.17
C PHE A 400 5.31 14.41 -9.42
N VAL A 401 5.23 13.60 -10.48
CA VAL A 401 4.62 13.95 -11.79
C VAL A 401 3.77 12.80 -12.36
N GLU A 402 3.57 11.73 -11.59
CA GLU A 402 2.68 10.63 -11.95
C GLU A 402 1.22 11.04 -11.67
N ASP A 403 0.22 10.34 -12.21
CA ASP A 403 -1.22 10.59 -11.95
C ASP A 403 -1.87 11.76 -12.71
N THR A 404 -1.17 12.30 -13.69
CA THR A 404 -1.74 13.27 -14.63
C THR A 404 -2.70 12.57 -15.60
N ALA A 405 -3.86 13.16 -15.85
CA ALA A 405 -4.83 12.64 -16.82
C ALA A 405 -5.26 13.68 -17.84
N VAL A 406 -5.45 13.24 -19.08
CA VAL A 406 -5.94 14.02 -20.22
C VAL A 406 -7.03 13.25 -20.94
N ALA A 407 -7.69 13.86 -21.93
CA ALA A 407 -8.64 13.13 -22.77
C ALA A 407 -7.92 11.94 -23.50
N PRO A 408 -8.47 10.71 -23.51
CA PRO A 408 -7.81 9.54 -24.09
C PRO A 408 -7.33 9.74 -25.53
N GLU A 409 -8.08 10.50 -26.33
CA GLU A 409 -7.79 10.78 -27.75
C GLU A 409 -6.54 11.66 -27.91
N ARG A 410 -6.19 12.42 -26.87
CA ARG A 410 -4.99 13.27 -26.82
C ARG A 410 -3.80 12.61 -26.13
N LEU A 411 -3.98 11.43 -25.54
CA LEU A 411 -2.98 10.78 -24.69
C LEU A 411 -1.65 10.52 -25.43
N GLY A 412 -1.70 10.12 -26.70
CA GLY A 412 -0.50 9.83 -27.49
C GLY A 412 0.45 11.03 -27.59
N VAL A 413 -0.10 12.19 -28.01
CA VAL A 413 0.67 13.45 -28.14
C VAL A 413 1.11 13.98 -26.77
N TYR A 414 0.26 13.82 -25.75
CA TYR A 414 0.61 14.21 -24.38
C TYR A 414 1.86 13.47 -23.88
N VAL A 415 1.89 12.14 -24.04
CA VAL A 415 3.02 11.29 -23.61
C VAL A 415 4.30 11.59 -24.38
N GLU A 416 4.20 11.88 -25.68
CA GLU A 416 5.36 12.29 -26.48
C GLU A 416 5.96 13.60 -25.93
N ARG A 417 5.13 14.61 -25.67
CA ARG A 417 5.60 15.88 -25.09
C ARG A 417 6.12 15.73 -23.67
N PHE A 418 5.49 14.88 -22.87
CA PHE A 418 5.96 14.55 -21.52
C PHE A 418 7.38 13.96 -21.57
N ARG A 419 7.63 13.02 -22.49
CA ARG A 419 8.97 12.43 -22.69
C ARG A 419 10.00 13.48 -23.09
N THR A 420 9.64 14.40 -23.99
CA THR A 420 10.53 15.51 -24.36
C THR A 420 10.92 16.37 -23.14
N VAL A 421 10.01 16.60 -22.17
CA VAL A 421 10.35 17.27 -20.90
C VAL A 421 11.40 16.46 -20.13
N LEU A 422 11.17 15.16 -19.96
CA LEU A 422 12.11 14.29 -19.24
C LEU A 422 13.49 14.22 -19.91
N ASP A 423 13.53 14.13 -21.25
CA ASP A 423 14.76 14.05 -22.03
C ASP A 423 15.61 15.32 -21.88
N ARG A 424 14.99 16.52 -21.84
CA ARG A 424 15.69 17.78 -21.58
C ARG A 424 16.43 17.79 -20.24
N HIS A 425 15.87 17.10 -19.24
CA HIS A 425 16.45 16.96 -17.90
C HIS A 425 17.29 15.68 -17.74
N GLY A 426 17.45 14.88 -18.79
CA GLY A 426 18.21 13.63 -18.77
C GLY A 426 17.60 12.56 -17.86
N LEU A 427 16.29 12.59 -17.65
CA LEU A 427 15.59 11.67 -16.75
C LEU A 427 15.03 10.47 -17.52
N LYS A 428 15.25 9.27 -16.97
CA LYS A 428 14.54 8.06 -17.40
C LYS A 428 13.32 7.86 -16.51
N ALA A 429 12.26 7.26 -17.06
CA ALA A 429 11.05 6.96 -16.30
C ALA A 429 10.47 5.60 -16.70
N GLY A 430 9.82 4.93 -15.74
CA GLY A 430 8.92 3.81 -16.03
C GLY A 430 7.50 4.33 -16.29
N VAL A 431 6.78 3.67 -17.20
CA VAL A 431 5.41 4.06 -17.59
C VAL A 431 4.44 2.89 -17.43
N TYR A 432 3.32 3.15 -16.76
CA TYR A 432 2.15 2.27 -16.68
C TYR A 432 0.91 3.11 -16.42
N GLY A 433 -0.29 2.56 -16.63
CA GLY A 433 -1.50 3.27 -16.19
C GLY A 433 -2.77 2.89 -16.93
N HIS A 434 -3.74 3.77 -16.79
CA HIS A 434 -5.14 3.64 -17.19
C HIS A 434 -5.40 4.40 -18.49
N CYS A 435 -5.13 3.75 -19.63
CA CYS A 435 -5.35 4.35 -20.94
C CYS A 435 -6.83 4.68 -21.19
N SER A 436 -7.76 3.87 -20.65
CA SER A 436 -9.20 4.07 -20.81
C SER A 436 -9.70 5.42 -20.29
N VAL A 437 -8.95 6.07 -19.40
CA VAL A 437 -9.28 7.39 -18.85
C VAL A 437 -8.19 8.43 -19.12
N GLY A 438 -7.23 8.11 -19.99
CA GLY A 438 -6.13 9.01 -20.33
C GLY A 438 -5.19 9.34 -19.17
N CYS A 439 -5.10 8.47 -18.16
CA CYS A 439 -4.24 8.65 -16.98
C CYS A 439 -3.04 7.70 -17.03
N LEU A 440 -1.82 8.23 -17.12
CA LEU A 440 -0.60 7.42 -17.02
C LEU A 440 0.23 7.81 -15.80
N HIS A 441 0.77 6.80 -15.14
CA HIS A 441 1.74 6.94 -14.07
C HIS A 441 3.14 6.87 -14.65
N ILE A 442 3.72 8.04 -14.89
CA ILE A 442 5.09 8.20 -15.35
C ILE A 442 5.94 8.58 -14.13
N ARG A 443 6.92 7.73 -13.78
CA ARG A 443 7.76 7.94 -12.59
C ARG A 443 9.23 8.08 -12.97
N PRO A 444 9.77 9.32 -12.98
CA PRO A 444 11.17 9.57 -13.24
C PRO A 444 12.07 9.00 -12.13
N PHE A 445 13.22 8.46 -12.51
CA PHE A 445 14.28 8.09 -11.59
C PHE A 445 15.08 9.32 -11.18
N VAL A 446 14.94 9.73 -9.92
CA VAL A 446 15.60 10.91 -9.37
C VAL A 446 16.34 10.53 -8.10
N ASP A 447 17.56 11.04 -7.97
CA ASP A 447 18.29 11.05 -6.71
C ASP A 447 18.12 12.45 -6.09
N LEU A 448 17.41 12.53 -4.96
CA LEU A 448 17.16 13.79 -4.26
C LEU A 448 18.30 14.15 -3.28
N THR A 449 19.27 13.26 -3.08
CA THR A 449 20.40 13.48 -2.17
C THR A 449 21.60 14.12 -2.87
N ARG A 450 21.67 14.05 -4.21
CA ARG A 450 22.73 14.69 -5.00
C ARG A 450 22.50 16.21 -5.14
N PRO A 451 23.56 17.02 -5.28
CA PRO A 451 23.43 18.44 -5.60
C PRO A 451 22.61 18.67 -6.87
N GLY A 452 21.66 19.60 -6.84
CA GLY A 452 20.77 19.91 -7.97
C GLY A 452 19.59 18.95 -8.16
N GLY A 453 19.54 17.82 -7.42
CA GLY A 453 18.51 16.80 -7.61
C GLY A 453 17.10 17.29 -7.29
N VAL A 454 16.95 18.09 -6.24
CA VAL A 454 15.69 18.69 -5.82
C VAL A 454 15.24 19.77 -6.80
N GLU A 455 16.17 20.58 -7.30
CA GLU A 455 15.93 21.64 -8.27
C GLU A 455 15.45 21.07 -9.61
N THR A 456 16.07 19.98 -10.09
CA THR A 456 15.59 19.26 -11.28
C THR A 456 14.18 18.70 -11.07
N MET A 457 13.90 18.11 -9.90
CA MET A 457 12.56 17.60 -9.58
C MET A 457 11.51 18.71 -9.67
N LYS A 458 11.78 19.88 -9.08
CA LYS A 458 10.87 21.04 -9.10
C LYS A 458 10.63 21.56 -10.51
N ALA A 459 11.70 21.77 -11.28
CA ALA A 459 11.59 22.26 -12.65
C ALA A 459 10.74 21.31 -13.53
N VAL A 460 10.95 19.99 -13.40
CA VAL A 460 10.14 19.00 -14.11
C VAL A 460 8.69 19.02 -13.64
N ALA A 461 8.43 19.15 -12.32
CA ALA A 461 7.06 19.24 -11.81
C ALA A 461 6.31 20.45 -12.39
N GLU A 462 6.97 21.62 -12.45
CA GLU A 462 6.41 22.85 -13.04
C GLU A 462 6.12 22.70 -14.54
N GLU A 463 7.08 22.19 -15.33
CA GLU A 463 6.90 21.96 -16.76
C GLU A 463 5.81 20.93 -17.08
N ILE A 464 5.65 19.91 -16.26
CA ILE A 464 4.56 18.93 -16.41
C ILE A 464 3.22 19.54 -16.03
N ALA A 465 3.14 20.34 -14.96
CA ALA A 465 1.91 21.07 -14.62
C ALA A 465 1.47 22.00 -15.76
N GLU A 466 2.40 22.69 -16.41
CA GLU A 466 2.17 23.48 -17.64
C GLU A 466 1.63 22.63 -18.78
N LEU A 467 2.22 21.45 -18.98
CA LEU A 467 1.80 20.55 -20.04
C LEU A 467 0.39 20.01 -19.80
N VAL A 468 0.03 19.69 -18.56
CA VAL A 468 -1.32 19.22 -18.21
C VAL A 468 -2.36 20.31 -18.48
N GLU A 469 -2.08 21.55 -18.09
CA GLU A 469 -2.94 22.70 -18.35
C GLU A 469 -3.17 22.91 -19.86
N ALA A 470 -2.10 22.86 -20.66
CA ALA A 470 -2.18 22.93 -22.12
C ALA A 470 -2.99 21.77 -22.76
N PHE A 471 -3.27 20.72 -21.98
CA PHE A 471 -4.07 19.58 -22.38
C PHE A 471 -5.46 19.50 -21.77
N ASP A 472 -5.92 20.58 -21.11
CA ASP A 472 -7.20 20.62 -20.39
C ASP A 472 -7.35 19.45 -19.40
N GLY A 473 -6.20 18.98 -18.90
CA GLY A 473 -6.08 17.80 -18.07
C GLY A 473 -6.17 18.11 -16.58
N VAL A 474 -5.88 17.10 -15.77
CA VAL A 474 -5.82 17.18 -14.31
C VAL A 474 -4.47 16.70 -13.80
N ASN A 475 -3.96 17.39 -12.77
CA ASN A 475 -2.71 16.98 -12.10
C ASN A 475 -2.92 15.79 -11.15
N SER A 476 -4.17 15.56 -10.71
CA SER A 476 -4.58 14.56 -9.72
C SER A 476 -5.81 13.81 -10.23
N SER A 477 -5.60 12.62 -10.80
CA SER A 477 -6.69 11.77 -11.28
C SER A 477 -7.24 10.88 -10.18
N GLU A 478 -6.38 10.19 -9.40
CA GLU A 478 -6.79 9.19 -8.41
C GLU A 478 -6.01 9.16 -7.09
N HIS A 479 -4.84 9.79 -7.01
CA HIS A 479 -3.97 9.73 -5.83
C HIS A 479 -4.26 10.81 -4.78
N GLY A 480 -5.08 11.80 -5.11
CA GLY A 480 -5.25 13.02 -4.33
C GLY A 480 -4.12 14.03 -4.57
N ASP A 481 -4.33 15.26 -4.12
CA ASP A 481 -3.36 16.33 -4.28
C ASP A 481 -2.15 16.11 -3.37
N GLY A 482 -2.40 15.76 -2.10
CA GLY A 482 -1.34 15.54 -1.13
C GLY A 482 -0.47 16.75 -0.88
N ARG A 483 0.79 16.50 -0.52
CA ARG A 483 1.86 17.50 -0.48
C ARG A 483 2.52 17.69 -1.84
N VAL A 484 2.38 16.71 -2.74
CA VAL A 484 2.97 16.75 -4.09
C VAL A 484 2.33 17.82 -4.96
N ARG A 485 0.98 17.85 -5.04
CA ARG A 485 0.27 18.59 -6.09
C ARG A 485 -0.37 19.88 -5.59
N SER A 486 -0.68 19.95 -4.31
CA SER A 486 -1.30 21.15 -3.73
C SER A 486 -0.53 22.45 -3.88
N PRO A 487 0.82 22.48 -3.98
CA PRO A 487 1.53 23.70 -4.34
C PRO A 487 1.09 24.30 -5.69
N PHE A 488 0.53 23.47 -6.58
CA PHE A 488 0.02 23.88 -7.89
C PHE A 488 -1.48 24.21 -7.88
N ASN A 489 -2.21 23.95 -6.78
CA ASN A 489 -3.66 24.18 -6.71
C ASN A 489 -4.09 25.63 -7.03
N PRO A 490 -3.38 26.69 -6.57
CA PRO A 490 -3.72 28.07 -6.96
C PRO A 490 -3.70 28.30 -8.47
N ARG A 491 -2.77 27.63 -9.18
CA ARG A 491 -2.67 27.68 -10.63
C ARG A 491 -3.75 26.83 -11.31
N VAL A 492 -3.94 25.60 -10.84
CA VAL A 492 -4.87 24.62 -11.43
C VAL A 492 -6.32 25.09 -11.33
N PHE A 493 -6.72 25.66 -10.20
CA PHE A 493 -8.10 26.10 -9.95
C PHE A 493 -8.31 27.60 -10.18
N GLY A 494 -7.24 28.37 -10.34
CA GLY A 494 -7.30 29.83 -10.35
C GLY A 494 -7.58 30.43 -8.96
N GLU A 495 -7.28 31.72 -8.81
CA GLU A 495 -7.34 32.42 -7.52
C GLU A 495 -8.75 32.45 -6.90
N GLU A 496 -9.82 32.56 -7.72
CA GLU A 496 -11.20 32.67 -7.23
C GLU A 496 -11.67 31.33 -6.64
N LEU A 497 -11.59 30.24 -7.40
CA LEU A 497 -12.01 28.91 -6.94
C LEU A 497 -11.11 28.40 -5.82
N TYR A 498 -9.79 28.62 -5.90
CA TYR A 498 -8.88 28.28 -4.80
C TYR A 498 -9.21 29.10 -3.54
N GLY A 499 -9.57 30.39 -3.70
CA GLY A 499 -10.09 31.23 -2.62
C GLY A 499 -11.33 30.63 -1.95
N ALA A 500 -12.29 30.13 -2.74
CA ALA A 500 -13.46 29.43 -2.23
C ALA A 500 -13.08 28.18 -1.42
N MET A 501 -12.10 27.39 -1.88
CA MET A 501 -11.60 26.23 -1.14
C MET A 501 -10.99 26.63 0.22
N ARG A 502 -10.25 27.75 0.28
CA ARG A 502 -9.72 28.27 1.54
C ARG A 502 -10.81 28.71 2.51
N GLU A 503 -11.87 29.35 2.00
CA GLU A 503 -13.03 29.71 2.81
C GLU A 503 -13.74 28.46 3.38
N VAL A 504 -13.89 27.41 2.57
CA VAL A 504 -14.45 26.12 3.02
C VAL A 504 -13.59 25.49 4.10
N LYS A 505 -12.25 25.46 3.91
CA LYS A 505 -11.32 24.98 4.94
C LYS A 505 -11.48 25.74 6.25
N ALA A 506 -11.52 27.08 6.20
CA ALA A 506 -11.66 27.91 7.40
C ALA A 506 -13.02 27.71 8.09
N LEU A 507 -14.08 27.42 7.33
CA LEU A 507 -15.42 27.15 7.87
C LEU A 507 -15.48 25.83 8.65
N PHE A 508 -14.91 24.76 8.09
CA PHE A 508 -14.86 23.44 8.72
C PHE A 508 -13.86 23.40 9.88
N ASP A 509 -12.68 24.00 9.72
CA ASP A 509 -11.56 23.92 10.65
C ASP A 509 -10.93 25.30 10.89
N PRO A 510 -11.57 26.16 11.71
CA PRO A 510 -11.08 27.51 11.96
C PRO A 510 -9.80 27.56 12.79
N ARG A 511 -9.41 26.45 13.43
CA ARG A 511 -8.17 26.33 14.21
C ARG A 511 -7.02 25.79 13.37
N GLY A 512 -7.28 25.31 12.14
CA GLY A 512 -6.27 24.74 11.26
C GLY A 512 -5.63 23.45 11.79
N ILE A 513 -6.35 22.64 12.57
CA ILE A 513 -5.80 21.41 13.16
C ILE A 513 -5.96 20.18 12.24
N MET A 514 -6.90 20.17 11.31
CA MET A 514 -7.22 19.00 10.48
C MET A 514 -6.29 18.94 9.26
N ASN A 515 -5.32 18.02 9.29
CA ASN A 515 -4.31 17.76 8.24
C ASN A 515 -3.79 19.01 7.48
N PRO A 516 -3.21 20.01 8.16
CA PRO A 516 -2.84 21.29 7.56
C PRO A 516 -1.76 21.15 6.49
N GLY A 517 -1.83 22.04 5.48
CA GLY A 517 -0.84 22.14 4.40
C GLY A 517 -0.90 21.01 3.37
N VAL A 518 -2.03 20.30 3.30
CA VAL A 518 -2.34 19.33 2.24
C VAL A 518 -3.17 20.02 1.17
N MET A 519 -4.50 20.11 1.25
CA MET A 519 -5.35 20.63 0.14
C MET A 519 -5.20 22.12 -0.17
N VAL A 520 -5.05 22.93 0.88
CA VAL A 520 -4.91 24.39 0.80
C VAL A 520 -3.78 24.83 1.72
N ASP A 521 -3.21 25.99 1.41
CA ASP A 521 -2.08 26.60 2.12
C ASP A 521 -0.89 25.61 2.25
N ALA A 522 -0.62 24.86 1.17
CA ALA A 522 0.44 23.88 1.11
C ALA A 522 1.83 24.52 1.16
N ALA A 523 2.76 23.82 1.82
CA ALA A 523 4.18 24.16 1.73
C ALA A 523 4.71 23.84 0.31
N PRO A 524 5.82 24.45 -0.13
CA PRO A 524 6.47 24.09 -1.39
C PRO A 524 6.73 22.58 -1.53
N ILE A 525 6.74 22.07 -2.78
CA ILE A 525 6.91 20.63 -3.09
C ILE A 525 8.22 20.02 -2.54
N ASP A 526 9.22 20.84 -2.21
CA ASP A 526 10.51 20.42 -1.65
C ASP A 526 10.56 20.45 -0.12
N ALA A 527 9.47 20.83 0.55
CA ALA A 527 9.38 20.75 2.00
C ALA A 527 9.28 19.28 2.46
N ASP A 528 9.96 18.94 3.55
CA ASP A 528 9.84 17.64 4.24
C ASP A 528 10.16 16.39 3.40
N LEU A 529 10.99 16.53 2.36
CA LEU A 529 11.47 15.40 1.55
C LEU A 529 12.25 14.41 2.43
N ARG A 530 11.84 13.14 2.43
CA ARG A 530 12.41 12.07 3.25
C ARG A 530 13.91 11.88 3.02
N ASP A 531 14.31 11.73 1.77
CA ASP A 531 15.66 11.29 1.43
C ASP A 531 16.72 12.37 1.76
N PRO A 532 16.49 13.67 1.46
CA PRO A 532 17.37 14.76 1.94
C PRO A 532 17.45 14.88 3.47
N LEU A 533 16.38 14.52 4.19
CA LEU A 533 16.34 14.57 5.66
C LEU A 533 17.05 13.38 6.33
N LEU A 534 17.37 12.32 5.59
CA LEU A 534 18.09 11.17 6.14
C LEU A 534 19.58 11.50 6.36
N PRO A 535 20.11 11.33 7.58
CA PRO A 535 21.52 11.53 7.85
C PRO A 535 22.43 10.61 7.00
N PRO A 536 23.67 11.04 6.67
CA PRO A 536 24.64 10.20 5.97
C PRO A 536 24.92 8.86 6.67
N ALA A 537 25.34 7.85 5.89
CA ALA A 537 25.60 6.51 6.40
C ALA A 537 26.92 6.49 7.15
N LEU A 538 26.85 6.22 8.46
CA LEU A 538 28.05 5.99 9.24
C LEU A 538 28.55 4.55 8.98
N PRO A 539 29.86 4.35 8.77
CA PRO A 539 30.41 3.02 8.52
C PRO A 539 30.17 2.08 9.70
N LEU A 540 29.52 0.97 9.43
CA LEU A 540 29.39 -0.16 10.35
C LEU A 540 29.69 -1.44 9.57
N PRO A 541 30.82 -2.13 9.82
CA PRO A 541 31.20 -3.31 9.06
C PRO A 541 30.25 -4.48 9.39
N PRO A 542 29.45 -4.97 8.42
CA PRO A 542 28.60 -6.13 8.61
C PRO A 542 29.40 -7.43 8.43
N ARG A 543 28.91 -8.51 9.03
CA ARG A 543 29.43 -9.87 8.81
C ARG A 543 28.89 -10.48 7.51
N LEU A 544 27.64 -10.17 7.16
CA LEU A 544 27.03 -10.50 5.88
C LEU A 544 27.34 -9.41 4.83
N SER A 545 27.37 -9.80 3.55
CA SER A 545 27.56 -8.83 2.47
C SER A 545 26.25 -8.12 2.13
N PHE A 546 26.31 -6.79 2.11
CA PHE A 546 25.25 -5.89 1.62
C PHE A 546 25.77 -4.93 0.53
N ALA A 547 26.87 -5.31 -0.14
CA ALA A 547 27.56 -4.45 -1.10
C ALA A 547 26.65 -4.00 -2.26
N GLU A 548 25.78 -4.90 -2.73
CA GLU A 548 24.79 -4.63 -3.80
C GLU A 548 23.80 -3.51 -3.46
N HIS A 549 23.71 -3.11 -2.19
CA HIS A 549 22.74 -2.12 -1.72
C HIS A 549 23.42 -0.94 -1.00
N GLY A 550 24.74 -0.76 -1.17
CA GLY A 550 25.46 0.33 -0.51
C GLY A 550 25.57 0.16 1.02
N GLY A 551 25.47 -1.07 1.53
CA GLY A 551 25.57 -1.41 2.95
C GLY A 551 24.23 -1.79 3.60
N MET A 552 24.29 -2.18 4.88
CA MET A 552 23.13 -2.69 5.62
C MET A 552 21.98 -1.67 5.67
N ARG A 553 22.29 -0.38 5.80
CA ARG A 553 21.26 0.67 5.81
C ARG A 553 20.58 0.81 4.47
N GLY A 554 21.34 0.86 3.37
CA GLY A 554 20.76 0.92 2.04
C GLY A 554 19.92 -0.32 1.74
N ALA A 555 20.32 -1.50 2.22
CA ALA A 555 19.52 -2.73 2.13
C ALA A 555 18.17 -2.63 2.87
N ALA A 556 18.12 -2.00 4.04
CA ALA A 556 16.88 -1.74 4.78
C ALA A 556 16.03 -0.65 4.11
N ASP A 557 16.67 0.43 3.64
CA ASP A 557 16.05 1.59 2.99
C ASP A 557 15.57 1.30 1.55
N ARG A 558 15.87 0.11 1.01
CA ARG A 558 15.14 -0.43 -0.16
C ARG A 558 13.63 -0.42 0.06
N CYS A 559 13.15 -0.48 1.30
CA CYS A 559 11.73 -0.45 1.60
C CYS A 559 11.10 0.94 1.36
N GLN A 560 10.52 1.16 0.20
CA GLN A 560 9.77 2.38 -0.14
C GLN A 560 8.32 2.41 0.40
N ARG A 561 8.06 1.72 1.51
CA ARG A 561 6.84 1.84 2.36
C ARG A 561 5.47 1.56 1.71
N ILE A 562 5.40 1.00 0.49
CA ILE A 562 4.15 0.68 -0.23
C ILE A 562 3.13 -0.24 0.47
N GLY A 563 3.47 -0.81 1.62
CA GLY A 563 2.53 -1.57 2.44
C GLY A 563 2.20 -2.97 1.94
N ALA A 564 2.88 -3.52 0.92
CA ALA A 564 2.60 -4.87 0.40
C ALA A 564 2.64 -5.98 1.47
N CYS A 565 3.38 -5.76 2.55
CA CYS A 565 3.45 -6.63 3.73
C CYS A 565 2.28 -6.50 4.71
N ARG A 566 1.34 -5.59 4.46
CA ARG A 566 0.14 -5.34 5.30
C ARG A 566 -1.11 -6.07 4.81
N LYS A 567 -0.96 -7.04 3.92
CA LYS A 567 -2.04 -7.93 3.48
C LYS A 567 -2.39 -8.96 4.57
N SER A 568 -3.64 -9.39 4.62
CA SER A 568 -4.13 -10.29 5.68
C SER A 568 -4.77 -11.60 5.22
N GLY A 569 -5.13 -11.72 3.93
CA GLY A 569 -5.86 -12.89 3.40
C GLY A 569 -5.07 -13.79 2.45
N SER A 570 -3.84 -13.42 2.05
CA SER A 570 -3.09 -14.20 1.04
C SER A 570 -1.57 -14.08 1.16
N GLY A 571 -0.87 -15.13 0.73
CA GLY A 571 0.59 -15.25 0.79
C GLY A 571 1.12 -15.61 2.17
N VAL A 572 2.44 -15.75 2.27
CA VAL A 572 3.16 -16.04 3.52
C VAL A 572 3.85 -14.80 4.11
N MET A 573 3.91 -13.68 3.38
CA MET A 573 4.60 -12.49 3.89
C MET A 573 3.84 -11.79 5.02
N CYS A 574 4.54 -11.83 6.16
CA CYS A 574 4.32 -11.23 7.48
C CYS A 574 3.20 -11.84 8.34
N PRO A 575 3.32 -13.12 8.73
CA PRO A 575 2.33 -13.77 9.60
C PRO A 575 2.19 -13.04 10.95
N SER A 576 3.25 -12.43 11.47
CA SER A 576 3.19 -11.65 12.71
C SER A 576 2.35 -10.39 12.55
N TYR A 577 2.42 -9.69 11.41
CA TYR A 577 1.47 -8.61 11.11
C TYR A 577 0.05 -9.16 10.92
N MET A 578 -0.13 -10.27 10.21
CA MET A 578 -1.46 -10.85 10.00
C MET A 578 -2.16 -11.17 11.34
N ALA A 579 -1.38 -11.64 12.32
CA ALA A 579 -1.86 -11.95 13.66
C ALA A 579 -2.06 -10.71 14.55
N THR A 580 -1.12 -9.76 14.54
CA THR A 580 -1.12 -8.64 15.52
C THR A 580 -1.73 -7.36 14.98
N ARG A 581 -1.74 -7.18 13.65
CA ARG A 581 -2.07 -5.95 12.93
C ARG A 581 -1.19 -4.74 13.29
N GLU A 582 -0.04 -4.98 13.93
CA GLU A 582 0.90 -3.93 14.33
C GLU A 582 1.87 -3.58 13.20
N GLU A 583 2.02 -2.30 12.89
CA GLU A 583 2.91 -1.81 11.82
C GLU A 583 4.34 -2.30 11.99
N GLU A 584 4.89 -2.28 13.21
CA GLU A 584 6.24 -2.73 13.51
C GLU A 584 6.46 -4.22 13.21
N HIS A 585 5.39 -5.03 13.22
CA HIS A 585 5.45 -6.46 12.91
C HIS A 585 5.30 -6.76 11.41
N ALA A 586 5.17 -5.75 10.55
CA ALA A 586 5.24 -5.87 9.10
C ALA A 586 6.68 -5.73 8.58
N THR A 587 6.96 -6.21 7.36
CA THR A 587 8.28 -6.03 6.72
C THR A 587 8.69 -4.56 6.70
N ARG A 588 7.76 -3.66 6.32
CA ARG A 588 8.07 -2.23 6.23
C ARG A 588 8.34 -1.61 7.60
N GLY A 589 7.62 -2.03 8.65
CA GLY A 589 7.90 -1.62 10.02
C GLY A 589 9.33 -1.98 10.43
N ARG A 590 9.71 -3.25 10.28
CA ARG A 590 11.04 -3.74 10.65
C ARG A 590 12.17 -3.11 9.84
N ALA A 591 12.00 -3.01 8.53
CA ALA A 591 12.98 -2.39 7.66
C ALA A 591 13.22 -0.92 8.05
N ASN A 592 12.15 -0.16 8.31
CA ASN A 592 12.28 1.25 8.67
C ASN A 592 12.73 1.46 10.12
N ALA A 593 12.45 0.53 11.04
CA ALA A 593 13.07 0.53 12.36
C ALA A 593 14.60 0.38 12.25
N LEU A 594 15.09 -0.49 11.34
CA LEU A 594 16.52 -0.58 11.05
C LEU A 594 17.06 0.67 10.37
N VAL A 595 16.33 1.29 9.44
CA VAL A 595 16.74 2.58 8.84
C VAL A 595 16.94 3.62 9.94
N ARG A 596 15.98 3.76 10.87
CA ARG A 596 16.10 4.67 12.02
C ARG A 596 17.36 4.38 12.83
N ALA A 597 17.53 3.14 13.31
CA ALA A 597 18.67 2.75 14.14
C ALA A 597 20.02 2.97 13.44
N LEU A 598 20.11 2.64 12.15
CA LEU A 598 21.32 2.81 11.34
C LEU A 598 21.57 4.27 10.92
N SER A 599 20.65 5.18 11.25
CA SER A 599 20.78 6.62 11.02
C SER A 599 21.09 7.40 12.31
N GLU A 600 21.15 6.71 13.46
CA GLU A 600 21.59 7.31 14.73
C GLU A 600 23.09 7.67 14.66
N PRO A 601 23.55 8.67 15.44
CA PRO A 601 24.98 9.03 15.51
C PRO A 601 25.89 7.89 15.98
N ASP A 602 25.36 6.93 16.74
CA ASP A 602 26.05 5.68 17.09
C ASP A 602 25.18 4.47 16.67
N PRO A 603 25.30 4.01 15.40
CA PRO A 603 24.55 2.86 14.91
C PRO A 603 24.86 1.58 15.66
N LYS A 604 26.07 1.43 16.20
CA LYS A 604 26.47 0.22 16.94
C LYS A 604 25.71 0.14 18.27
N ALA A 605 25.62 1.24 18.99
CA ALA A 605 24.79 1.32 20.19
C ALA A 605 23.30 1.12 19.85
N ALA A 606 22.82 1.74 18.78
CA ALA A 606 21.42 1.61 18.35
C ALA A 606 21.02 0.19 17.94
N LEU A 607 21.93 -0.61 17.36
CA LEU A 607 21.69 -2.04 17.11
C LEU A 607 21.75 -2.90 18.38
N GLY A 608 22.22 -2.35 19.51
CA GLY A 608 22.10 -2.95 20.83
C GLY A 608 20.79 -2.60 21.53
N ASP A 609 19.93 -1.75 20.96
CA ASP A 609 18.73 -1.29 21.64
C ASP A 609 17.68 -2.41 21.83
N GLU A 610 17.11 -2.48 23.04
CA GLU A 610 16.15 -3.52 23.41
C GLU A 610 14.79 -3.33 22.71
N ARG A 611 14.38 -2.07 22.48
CA ARG A 611 13.13 -1.79 21.75
C ARG A 611 13.23 -2.20 20.28
N LEU A 612 14.38 -2.00 19.63
CA LEU A 612 14.63 -2.56 18.30
C LEU A 612 14.60 -4.10 18.30
N HIS A 613 15.17 -4.73 19.32
CA HIS A 613 15.12 -6.19 19.48
C HIS A 613 13.68 -6.69 19.53
N GLU A 614 12.80 -6.07 20.33
CA GLU A 614 11.37 -6.42 20.41
C GLU A 614 10.68 -6.38 19.04
N ILE A 615 10.89 -5.31 18.26
CA ILE A 615 10.31 -5.14 16.91
C ILE A 615 10.72 -6.30 15.97
N LEU A 616 11.99 -6.71 16.07
CA LEU A 616 12.57 -7.75 15.22
C LEU A 616 12.32 -9.16 15.74
N ASP A 617 11.99 -9.34 17.03
CA ASP A 617 11.89 -10.65 17.68
C ASP A 617 10.85 -11.55 16.99
N LEU A 618 9.66 -11.01 16.70
CA LEU A 618 8.59 -11.74 16.01
C LEU A 618 8.84 -12.02 14.53
N CYS A 619 9.95 -11.58 13.94
CA CYS A 619 10.32 -11.97 12.57
C CYS A 619 10.82 -13.42 12.53
N LEU A 620 10.18 -14.28 11.73
CA LEU A 620 10.55 -15.69 11.61
C LEU A 620 11.75 -15.97 10.69
N GLU A 621 12.34 -14.94 10.07
CA GLU A 621 13.42 -15.07 9.09
C GLU A 621 13.11 -16.03 7.91
N CYS A 622 11.82 -16.24 7.61
CA CYS A 622 11.35 -17.20 6.62
C CYS A 622 11.62 -16.81 5.16
N LYS A 623 12.19 -15.62 4.92
CA LYS A 623 12.45 -15.03 3.58
C LYS A 623 11.22 -14.80 2.68
N ALA A 624 10.00 -14.95 3.20
CA ALA A 624 8.78 -14.57 2.49
C ALA A 624 8.82 -13.10 2.00
N CYS A 625 9.42 -12.20 2.78
CA CYS A 625 9.62 -10.82 2.39
C CYS A 625 10.56 -10.64 1.19
N LYS A 626 11.53 -11.54 1.01
CA LYS A 626 12.45 -11.50 -0.14
C LYS A 626 11.76 -11.95 -1.41
N SER A 627 10.86 -12.94 -1.30
CA SER A 627 10.16 -13.52 -2.45
C SER A 627 8.89 -12.77 -2.84
N GLU A 628 8.06 -12.37 -1.89
CA GLU A 628 6.73 -11.78 -2.15
C GLU A 628 6.70 -10.25 -2.10
N CYS A 629 7.70 -9.59 -1.48
CA CYS A 629 7.79 -8.14 -1.57
C CYS A 629 8.36 -7.80 -2.95
N PRO A 630 7.69 -6.96 -3.75
CA PRO A 630 8.18 -6.67 -5.08
C PRO A 630 9.55 -5.96 -5.05
N LEU A 631 9.86 -5.23 -3.96
CA LEU A 631 11.15 -4.59 -3.72
C LEU A 631 12.28 -5.55 -3.29
N GLY A 632 11.95 -6.80 -2.94
CA GLY A 632 12.92 -7.84 -2.58
C GLY A 632 13.61 -7.66 -1.23
N VAL A 633 12.96 -7.03 -0.25
CA VAL A 633 13.54 -6.77 1.08
C VAL A 633 13.86 -8.08 1.80
N ASP A 634 15.13 -8.31 2.16
CA ASP A 634 15.60 -9.52 2.83
C ASP A 634 15.72 -9.31 4.35
N MET A 635 14.57 -9.31 5.04
CA MET A 635 14.54 -9.19 6.50
C MET A 635 15.25 -10.34 7.23
N ALA A 636 15.41 -11.50 6.59
CA ALA A 636 16.14 -12.61 7.21
C ALA A 636 17.62 -12.24 7.35
N SER A 637 18.25 -11.79 6.25
CA SER A 637 19.64 -11.33 6.29
C SER A 637 19.82 -10.12 7.20
N LEU A 638 18.90 -9.14 7.15
CA LEU A 638 18.95 -7.96 8.01
C LEU A 638 18.79 -8.29 9.50
N LYS A 639 17.85 -9.17 9.88
CA LYS A 639 17.67 -9.60 11.28
C LYS A 639 18.86 -10.42 11.76
N SER A 640 19.39 -11.32 10.94
CA SER A 640 20.57 -12.10 11.30
C SER A 640 21.78 -11.22 11.57
N GLU A 641 22.01 -10.18 10.76
CA GLU A 641 23.08 -9.19 11.01
C GLU A 641 22.82 -8.38 12.28
N PHE A 642 21.60 -7.86 12.46
CA PHE A 642 21.18 -7.17 13.68
C PHE A 642 21.43 -8.02 14.93
N LEU A 643 20.96 -9.28 14.95
CA LEU A 643 21.13 -10.18 16.09
C LEU A 643 22.60 -10.41 16.39
N SER A 644 23.45 -10.43 15.37
CA SER A 644 24.88 -10.58 15.55
C SER A 644 25.49 -9.37 16.29
N HIS A 645 25.11 -8.15 15.92
CA HIS A 645 25.52 -6.94 16.64
C HIS A 645 24.90 -6.86 18.05
N TYR A 646 23.62 -7.15 18.18
CA TYR A 646 22.91 -7.17 19.46
C TYR A 646 23.56 -8.14 20.45
N GLN A 647 23.94 -9.33 19.99
CA GLN A 647 24.60 -10.35 20.80
C GLN A 647 26.06 -10.04 21.10
N ASP A 648 26.75 -9.22 20.30
CA ASP A 648 28.07 -8.71 20.70
C ASP A 648 27.98 -7.81 21.93
N ALA A 649 26.86 -7.09 22.09
CA ALA A 649 26.61 -6.23 23.25
C ALA A 649 26.00 -6.98 24.46
N HIS A 650 25.07 -7.91 24.23
CA HIS A 650 24.28 -8.58 25.29
C HIS A 650 24.70 -10.02 25.57
N GLY A 651 25.56 -10.60 24.73
CA GLY A 651 25.91 -12.01 24.75
C GLY A 651 24.88 -12.90 24.07
N VAL A 652 25.30 -14.11 23.68
CA VAL A 652 24.44 -15.09 23.02
C VAL A 652 23.58 -15.83 24.07
N PRO A 653 22.23 -15.80 23.98
CA PRO A 653 21.36 -16.50 24.91
C PRO A 653 21.61 -18.01 24.95
N ARG A 654 21.44 -18.63 26.12
CA ARG A 654 21.55 -20.10 26.28
C ARG A 654 20.59 -20.85 25.37
N ARG A 655 19.37 -20.31 25.20
CA ARG A 655 18.36 -20.82 24.26
C ARG A 655 18.90 -20.86 22.82
N SER A 656 19.50 -19.78 22.35
CA SER A 656 20.09 -19.73 20.99
C SER A 656 21.21 -20.74 20.82
N ARG A 657 22.06 -20.94 21.83
CA ARG A 657 23.09 -22.00 21.81
C ARG A 657 22.50 -23.41 21.76
N LEU A 658 21.41 -23.66 22.48
CA LEU A 658 20.69 -24.93 22.46
C LEU A 658 20.14 -25.22 21.05
N PHE A 659 19.40 -24.29 20.47
CA PHE A 659 18.82 -24.46 19.14
C PHE A 659 19.88 -24.46 18.03
N GLY A 660 20.96 -23.69 18.16
CA GLY A 660 22.12 -23.76 17.27
C GLY A 660 22.81 -25.14 17.30
N ALA A 661 22.66 -25.90 18.39
CA ALA A 661 23.17 -27.26 18.52
C ALA A 661 22.13 -28.35 18.16
N VAL A 662 20.97 -28.01 17.57
CA VAL A 662 19.85 -28.94 17.36
C VAL A 662 20.26 -30.23 16.65
N ARG A 663 21.16 -30.17 15.66
CA ARG A 663 21.64 -31.38 14.97
C ARG A 663 22.37 -32.35 15.92
N ARG A 664 23.22 -31.82 16.81
CA ARG A 664 23.95 -32.63 17.80
C ARG A 664 22.99 -33.20 18.86
N LEU A 665 22.05 -32.37 19.31
CA LEU A 665 21.00 -32.78 20.26
C LEU A 665 20.10 -33.88 19.68
N ASN A 666 19.66 -33.73 18.43
CA ASN A 666 18.84 -34.73 17.75
C ASN A 666 19.60 -36.04 17.54
N LYS A 667 20.89 -35.99 17.19
CA LYS A 667 21.75 -37.17 17.09
C LYS A 667 21.87 -37.90 18.44
N LEU A 668 22.10 -37.16 19.53
CA LEU A 668 22.17 -37.73 20.88
C LEU A 668 20.82 -38.30 21.33
N GLY A 669 19.73 -37.57 21.06
CA GLY A 669 18.35 -38.00 21.33
C GLY A 669 18.01 -39.29 20.60
N ALA A 670 18.36 -39.42 19.33
CA ALA A 670 18.17 -40.64 18.55
C ALA A 670 19.04 -41.80 19.07
N ALA A 671 20.30 -41.55 19.42
CA ALA A 671 21.21 -42.58 19.95
C ALA A 671 20.74 -43.16 21.30
N THR A 672 20.06 -42.35 22.10
CA THR A 672 19.57 -42.70 23.45
C THR A 672 18.07 -43.06 23.47
N ALA A 673 17.38 -43.04 22.32
CA ALA A 673 15.99 -43.45 22.24
C ALA A 673 15.83 -44.95 22.61
N PRO A 674 14.77 -45.32 23.37
CA PRO A 674 13.59 -44.52 23.70
C PRO A 674 13.69 -43.66 24.97
N LEU A 675 14.79 -43.72 25.73
CA LEU A 675 14.92 -43.01 27.02
C LEU A 675 14.81 -41.49 26.85
N SER A 676 15.37 -40.94 25.78
CA SER A 676 15.25 -39.52 25.41
C SER A 676 13.83 -39.04 25.17
N ASN A 677 12.85 -39.94 24.99
CA ASN A 677 11.45 -39.62 24.81
C ASN A 677 10.63 -39.61 26.11
N LEU A 678 11.22 -40.04 27.24
CA LEU A 678 10.54 -40.07 28.54
C LEU A 678 10.19 -38.67 29.09
N PRO A 679 11.04 -37.62 28.97
CA PRO A 679 10.72 -36.29 29.48
C PRO A 679 9.41 -35.71 28.94
N ALA A 680 9.02 -36.06 27.70
CA ALA A 680 7.75 -35.63 27.11
C ALA A 680 6.51 -36.21 27.82
N ARG A 681 6.69 -37.23 28.68
CA ARG A 681 5.65 -37.95 29.42
C ARG A 681 5.62 -37.63 30.92
N VAL A 682 6.61 -36.87 31.42
CA VAL A 682 6.69 -36.51 32.85
C VAL A 682 5.83 -35.26 33.10
N PRO A 683 4.83 -35.32 34.00
CA PRO A 683 4.05 -34.15 34.39
C PRO A 683 4.95 -33.00 34.89
N GLY A 684 4.68 -31.78 34.45
CA GLY A 684 5.47 -30.60 34.83
C GLY A 684 6.77 -30.38 34.05
N ALA A 685 7.30 -31.38 33.32
CA ALA A 685 8.53 -31.22 32.55
C ALA A 685 8.41 -30.13 31.47
N ARG A 686 7.25 -30.02 30.80
CA ARG A 686 7.01 -28.96 29.81
C ARG A 686 6.96 -27.57 30.43
N ALA A 687 6.36 -27.43 31.62
CA ALA A 687 6.36 -26.15 32.35
C ALA A 687 7.77 -25.76 32.82
N ALA A 688 8.60 -26.74 33.19
CA ALA A 688 10.01 -26.50 33.50
C ALA A 688 10.80 -26.05 32.25
N LEU A 689 10.59 -26.69 31.10
CA LEU A 689 11.22 -26.30 29.82
C LEU A 689 10.76 -24.92 29.35
N GLU A 690 9.49 -24.57 29.55
CA GLU A 690 8.98 -23.23 29.27
C GLU A 690 9.71 -22.18 30.10
N ARG A 691 9.78 -22.37 31.43
CA ARG A 691 10.46 -21.43 32.34
C ARG A 691 11.97 -21.34 32.14
N THR A 692 12.63 -22.43 31.77
CA THR A 692 14.11 -22.49 31.70
C THR A 692 14.67 -22.32 30.30
N MET A 693 13.94 -22.75 29.26
CA MET A 693 14.40 -22.77 27.87
C MET A 693 13.49 -21.96 26.92
N GLY A 694 12.36 -21.43 27.40
CA GLY A 694 11.43 -20.65 26.58
C GLY A 694 10.68 -21.48 25.55
N ILE A 695 10.52 -22.79 25.77
CA ILE A 695 9.74 -23.68 24.91
C ILE A 695 8.30 -23.71 25.45
N ALA A 696 7.37 -23.09 24.73
CA ALA A 696 5.95 -23.04 25.10
C ALA A 696 5.42 -24.45 25.41
N ARG A 697 4.81 -24.63 26.58
CA ARG A 697 4.39 -25.96 27.09
C ARG A 697 3.31 -26.62 26.24
N GLU A 698 2.58 -25.83 25.46
CA GLU A 698 1.54 -26.23 24.51
C GLU A 698 2.15 -26.93 23.28
N ARG A 699 3.46 -26.76 23.02
CA ARG A 699 4.13 -27.38 21.89
C ARG A 699 4.52 -28.84 22.19
N PRO A 700 4.24 -29.78 21.26
CA PRO A 700 4.74 -31.14 21.40
C PRO A 700 6.27 -31.15 21.30
N LEU A 701 6.92 -31.96 22.15
CA LEU A 701 8.36 -32.19 22.05
C LEU A 701 8.66 -33.19 20.92
N PRO A 702 9.79 -33.04 20.21
CA PRO A 702 10.18 -33.98 19.18
C PRO A 702 10.34 -35.39 19.76
N ARG A 703 9.88 -36.40 19.01
CA ARG A 703 10.08 -37.80 19.34
C ARG A 703 11.26 -38.35 18.55
N PHE A 704 12.32 -38.76 19.24
CA PHE A 704 13.52 -39.30 18.61
C PHE A 704 13.34 -40.77 18.22
N ALA A 705 13.85 -41.13 17.04
CA ALA A 705 13.87 -42.48 16.51
C ALA A 705 15.28 -43.08 16.54
N ARG A 706 15.45 -44.23 17.19
CA ARG A 706 16.74 -44.96 17.20
C ARG A 706 17.14 -45.46 15.81
N GLU A 707 16.16 -45.90 15.04
CA GLU A 707 16.31 -46.22 13.62
C GLU A 707 16.07 -44.96 12.78
N HIS A 708 17.00 -44.00 12.88
CA HIS A 708 16.97 -42.75 12.14
C HIS A 708 17.29 -42.95 10.64
N LEU A 709 17.01 -41.96 9.80
CA LEU A 709 17.09 -42.08 8.32
C LEU A 709 18.46 -42.58 7.83
N VAL A 710 19.55 -41.95 8.27
CA VAL A 710 20.92 -42.35 7.88
C VAL A 710 21.26 -43.78 8.30
N ARG A 711 20.74 -44.26 9.43
CA ARG A 711 21.00 -45.63 9.91
C ARG A 711 20.23 -46.64 9.08
N TRP A 712 18.97 -46.32 8.77
CA TRP A 712 18.15 -47.11 7.86
C TRP A 712 18.77 -47.18 6.45
N ASP A 713 19.20 -46.05 5.87
CA ASP A 713 19.78 -46.00 4.53
C ASP A 713 21.08 -46.83 4.42
N ARG A 714 21.89 -46.85 5.48
CA ARG A 714 23.11 -47.68 5.54
C ARG A 714 22.83 -49.18 5.61
N ARG A 715 21.63 -49.59 6.03
CA ARG A 715 21.25 -50.99 6.28
C ARG A 715 20.38 -51.59 5.18
N ARG A 716 19.73 -50.75 4.38
CA ARG A 716 18.87 -51.22 3.29
C ARG A 716 19.71 -51.72 2.11
N ARG A 717 19.10 -52.56 1.28
CA ARG A 717 19.64 -52.91 -0.04
C ARG A 717 19.22 -51.81 -1.01
N ARG A 718 20.17 -51.27 -1.77
CA ARG A 718 19.88 -50.29 -2.83
C ARG A 718 19.47 -51.04 -4.10
N ALA A 719 18.55 -50.48 -4.87
CA ALA A 719 18.23 -50.99 -6.20
C ALA A 719 19.49 -50.87 -7.09
N ALA A 720 19.70 -51.84 -7.99
CA ALA A 720 20.90 -51.90 -8.83
C ALA A 720 20.81 -50.99 -10.07
N GLU A 721 19.61 -50.59 -10.48
CA GLU A 721 19.37 -49.77 -11.67
C GLU A 721 18.82 -48.41 -11.26
N ALA A 722 19.53 -47.35 -11.69
CA ALA A 722 19.12 -45.95 -11.59
C ALA A 722 19.09 -45.36 -13.01
N PRO A 723 18.08 -45.69 -13.83
CA PRO A 723 18.02 -45.29 -15.24
C PRO A 723 18.07 -43.77 -15.45
N ARG A 724 17.78 -42.95 -14.42
CA ARG A 724 17.90 -41.48 -14.49
C ARG A 724 19.11 -40.92 -13.75
N GLY A 725 19.98 -41.79 -13.23
CA GLY A 725 21.24 -41.44 -12.57
C GLY A 725 21.13 -41.22 -11.07
N ASP A 726 22.18 -40.62 -10.49
CA ASP A 726 22.30 -40.45 -9.04
C ASP A 726 21.52 -39.24 -8.51
N VAL A 727 20.91 -39.40 -7.33
CA VAL A 727 20.23 -38.31 -6.61
C VAL A 727 20.89 -38.09 -5.25
N ILE A 728 21.18 -36.82 -4.94
CA ILE A 728 21.63 -36.41 -3.61
C ILE A 728 20.42 -35.95 -2.79
N PHE A 729 20.01 -36.74 -1.81
CA PHE A 729 18.94 -36.39 -0.88
C PHE A 729 19.50 -35.67 0.37
N LEU A 730 19.19 -34.38 0.52
CA LEU A 730 19.61 -33.57 1.66
C LEU A 730 18.52 -33.56 2.76
N ALA A 731 18.62 -34.50 3.69
CA ALA A 731 17.71 -34.57 4.84
C ALA A 731 18.08 -33.55 5.93
N ASP A 732 17.10 -32.81 6.42
CA ASP A 732 17.27 -31.93 7.58
C ASP A 732 17.36 -32.71 8.91
N SER A 733 17.49 -31.99 10.02
CA SER A 733 17.63 -32.59 11.35
C SER A 733 16.34 -33.29 11.85
N PHE A 734 15.16 -32.91 11.35
CA PHE A 734 13.89 -33.48 11.77
C PHE A 734 13.59 -34.76 10.98
N THR A 735 13.61 -34.66 9.66
CA THR A 735 13.52 -35.77 8.70
C THR A 735 14.55 -36.84 8.99
N THR A 736 15.75 -36.46 9.46
CA THR A 736 16.76 -37.47 9.84
C THR A 736 16.38 -38.22 11.11
N TYR A 737 16.11 -37.53 12.21
CA TYR A 737 16.15 -38.10 13.56
C TYR A 737 14.80 -38.23 14.28
N THR A 738 13.78 -37.45 13.88
CA THR A 738 12.48 -37.42 14.55
C THR A 738 11.37 -38.00 13.68
N GLU A 739 11.42 -37.74 12.38
CA GLU A 739 10.41 -38.17 11.41
C GLU A 739 11.03 -38.95 10.23
N PRO A 740 11.84 -40.00 10.49
CA PRO A 740 12.57 -40.70 9.44
C PRO A 740 11.66 -41.35 8.39
N ALA A 741 10.40 -41.63 8.71
CA ALA A 741 9.44 -42.20 7.75
C ALA A 741 9.21 -41.29 6.53
N ILE A 742 9.20 -39.97 6.72
CA ILE A 742 9.02 -39.00 5.62
C ILE A 742 10.20 -39.08 4.65
N GLY A 743 11.44 -39.09 5.19
CA GLY A 743 12.64 -39.21 4.39
C GLY A 743 12.75 -40.56 3.68
N ARG A 744 12.31 -41.65 4.31
CA ARG A 744 12.26 -42.99 3.69
C ARG A 744 11.31 -43.01 2.51
N ALA A 745 10.08 -42.55 2.71
CA ALA A 745 9.08 -42.50 1.65
C ALA A 745 9.53 -41.63 0.47
N ALA A 746 10.20 -40.50 0.73
CA ALA A 746 10.76 -39.65 -0.32
C ALA A 746 11.86 -40.35 -1.12
N ILE A 747 12.78 -41.05 -0.45
CA ILE A 747 13.84 -41.83 -1.12
C ILE A 747 13.23 -42.97 -1.94
N GLU A 748 12.32 -43.74 -1.35
CA GLU A 748 11.64 -44.86 -2.04
C GLU A 748 10.86 -44.37 -3.27
N LEU A 749 10.20 -43.22 -3.18
CA LEU A 749 9.49 -42.60 -4.31
C LEU A 749 10.45 -42.18 -5.44
N LEU A 750 11.58 -41.56 -5.08
CA LEU A 750 12.59 -41.14 -6.06
C LEU A 750 13.20 -42.35 -6.77
N GLU A 751 13.51 -43.41 -6.01
CA GLU A 751 14.02 -44.67 -6.58
C GLU A 751 12.99 -45.35 -7.50
N ALA A 752 11.71 -45.33 -7.12
CA ALA A 752 10.64 -45.86 -7.98
C ALA A 752 10.42 -45.03 -9.25
N ALA A 753 10.80 -43.75 -9.25
CA ALA A 753 10.68 -42.84 -10.40
C ALA A 753 11.84 -42.97 -11.41
N GLY A 754 12.83 -43.84 -11.12
CA GLY A 754 13.99 -44.16 -11.96
C GLY A 754 15.21 -43.29 -11.70
#